data_AF-A0A1M5L9G9-F1
#
_entry.id   AF-A0A1M5L9G9-F1
#
_cell.length_a   1.000
_cell.length_b   1.000
_cell.length_c   1.000
_cell.angle_alpha   90.00
_cell.angle_beta   90.00
_cell.angle_gamma   90.00
#
_symmetry.space_group_name_H-M   'P 1'
#
loop_
_entity.id
_entity.type
_entity.pdbx_description
1 polymer ?
#
loop_
_entity_poly.entity_id
_entity_poly.type
_entity_poly.pdbx_seq_one_letter_code
_entity_poly.pdbx_strand_id
1 'polypeptide(L)'
;MMRYLTLFLMMAVSTAFAGMIVPMPNLVDPRDKQVYKTVQIGDQRWMAENLRFKLKGTFCYNKNDSYCNEYGRLYTWAASMRLVDYFNHTVAKDAVKKVHDVCPKGWRVPTNKDWKKLNYYVTKMGISDGAGISLKSKEGWDRELRLPAGSDEFGFNALPAGEFHYVGEFMDKGASTQFWASNEYDAYGAYFWRITYDSRTFEKVYDAKDNAVSVRCVEEKYYKPVEPPPPPNFVKVEVVTVQNKEILTIHVGDQVWMAKNLDVDVPGSFCYGGKEENCKKFGRLYTWSAAMKLPQEYGEKIARDSVKRTHRGLCPYGWHIPSIYDFDRLNAYLKDIDEAVGVGANLKARDIWPESDNSLPGENGFGFNALPSGILPANLPFSGLDSVTGFWSTAETDSVTALFWSLRYDSDDLVRDSAGKAGAFPVRCLMDPPGVDEIYDSTALYDSRDENRYKTVEIGGTRWMAENLRFAAPGSFCYEDKDIRCRSYGRLYPWHVAMRLPADFITNPVEGAITVEHQGICPAGWHVPSQKEWSDMMLGVAKMKKGSIAAALKMREGWVRSGAPISEASGFNAIPAGARYNDGEFMELGTSAYFWEASGGGDTGAAYWNLINSKDDVMRAEDFENTAFSLRCVKNAPVAADSTKAATAGNTAPAGDSAAPAGNSVPAGDVAAPAGNAAAQGNAAAGALQQK
;
A
#
# COMPACT_ATOMS: atom_id res chain seq x y z
N MET A 1 38.46 -36.58 -42.89
CA MET A 1 38.53 -35.12 -43.12
C MET A 1 37.11 -34.60 -43.26
N MET A 2 36.45 -34.33 -42.13
CA MET A 2 35.06 -33.86 -42.05
C MET A 2 35.05 -32.74 -41.02
N ARG A 3 34.84 -31.50 -41.47
CA ARG A 3 34.83 -30.30 -40.61
C ARG A 3 33.39 -29.86 -40.38
N TYR A 4 33.07 -29.71 -39.10
CA TYR A 4 31.88 -29.12 -38.53
C TYR A 4 31.71 -27.66 -39.01
N LEU A 5 30.48 -27.29 -39.39
CA LEU A 5 30.07 -25.89 -39.57
C LEU A 5 29.02 -25.58 -38.50
N THR A 6 29.46 -24.88 -37.46
CA THR A 6 28.63 -24.33 -36.38
C THR A 6 27.78 -23.18 -36.91
N LEU A 7 26.45 -23.32 -36.85
CA LEU A 7 25.51 -22.25 -37.16
C LEU A 7 25.39 -21.33 -35.92
N PHE A 8 26.01 -20.15 -35.96
CA PHE A 8 25.73 -19.08 -34.99
C PHE A 8 24.39 -18.45 -35.36
N LEU A 9 23.35 -18.80 -34.60
CA LEU A 9 22.08 -18.07 -34.60
C LEU A 9 22.31 -16.76 -33.84
N MET A 10 22.60 -15.67 -34.56
CA MET A 10 22.51 -14.33 -34.00
C MET A 10 21.05 -14.10 -33.59
N MET A 11 20.76 -14.15 -32.29
CA MET A 11 19.53 -13.56 -31.77
C MET A 11 19.61 -12.05 -32.02
N ALA A 12 18.81 -11.59 -32.97
CA ALA A 12 18.47 -10.19 -33.09
C ALA A 12 17.78 -9.76 -31.80
N VAL A 13 18.53 -9.10 -30.91
CA VAL A 13 17.95 -8.33 -29.81
C VAL A 13 17.06 -7.28 -30.45
N SER A 14 15.76 -7.35 -30.17
CA SER A 14 14.77 -6.47 -30.75
C SER A 14 15.13 -5.00 -30.44
N THR A 15 15.27 -4.21 -31.49
CA THR A 15 15.58 -2.78 -31.49
C THR A 15 14.38 -1.92 -31.08
N ALA A 16 13.70 -2.27 -29.98
CA ALA A 16 12.55 -1.54 -29.47
C ALA A 16 12.87 -0.44 -28.43
N PHE A 17 14.13 -0.33 -27.97
CA PHE A 17 14.49 0.50 -26.81
C PHE A 17 15.13 1.87 -27.11
N ALA A 18 15.23 2.29 -28.38
CA ALA A 18 15.80 3.60 -28.75
C ALA A 18 14.82 4.79 -28.62
N GLY A 19 13.63 4.60 -28.03
CA GLY A 19 12.49 5.52 -28.18
C GLY A 19 12.19 6.51 -27.04
N MET A 20 12.85 6.46 -25.89
CA MET A 20 12.49 7.31 -24.74
C MET A 20 13.25 8.63 -24.62
N ILE A 21 14.39 8.77 -25.31
CA ILE A 21 15.15 10.02 -25.34
C ILE A 21 14.88 10.70 -26.68
N VAL A 22 14.10 11.78 -26.66
CA VAL A 22 13.98 12.67 -27.82
C VAL A 22 15.00 13.80 -27.62
N PRO A 23 16.20 13.73 -28.23
CA PRO A 23 17.16 14.82 -28.16
C PRO A 23 16.56 16.06 -28.82
N MET A 24 16.46 17.13 -28.05
CA MET A 24 15.89 18.39 -28.51
C MET A 24 17.00 19.37 -28.91
N PRO A 25 16.73 20.37 -29.78
CA PRO A 25 17.73 21.35 -30.15
C PRO A 25 18.39 22.00 -28.93
N ASN A 26 19.69 22.28 -28.98
CA ASN A 26 20.34 22.97 -27.87
C ASN A 26 19.74 24.36 -27.68
N LEU A 27 19.62 24.79 -26.42
CA LEU A 27 19.26 26.15 -26.05
C LEU A 27 20.53 27.01 -26.04
N VAL A 28 20.49 28.15 -26.73
CA VAL A 28 21.53 29.19 -26.62
C VAL A 28 20.95 30.31 -25.79
N ASP A 29 21.50 30.57 -24.61
CA ASP A 29 21.07 31.67 -23.77
C ASP A 29 21.51 33.00 -24.39
N PRO A 30 20.58 33.89 -24.79
CA PRO A 30 20.95 35.12 -25.48
C PRO A 30 21.74 36.09 -24.60
N ARG A 31 21.67 35.94 -23.26
CA ARG A 31 22.23 36.86 -22.26
C ARG A 31 23.74 36.69 -22.09
N ASP A 32 24.23 35.45 -22.13
CA ASP A 32 25.64 35.11 -21.90
C ASP A 32 26.26 34.20 -22.99
N LYS A 33 25.47 33.83 -24.01
CA LYS A 33 25.86 32.94 -25.13
C LYS A 33 26.19 31.52 -24.72
N GLN A 34 25.87 31.12 -23.49
CA GLN A 34 26.06 29.74 -23.06
C GLN A 34 25.09 28.82 -23.79
N VAL A 35 25.60 27.66 -24.19
CA VAL A 35 24.82 26.62 -24.86
C VAL A 35 24.48 25.54 -23.83
N TYR A 36 23.23 25.10 -23.82
CA TYR A 36 22.71 24.05 -22.95
C TYR A 36 22.03 22.98 -23.78
N LYS A 37 22.33 21.71 -23.52
CA LYS A 37 21.57 20.58 -24.04
C LYS A 37 20.16 20.58 -23.45
N THR A 38 19.20 20.12 -24.24
CA THR A 38 17.81 19.99 -23.78
C THR A 38 17.25 18.63 -24.15
N VAL A 39 16.30 18.16 -23.36
CA VAL A 39 15.64 16.88 -23.53
C VAL A 39 14.15 17.02 -23.30
N GLN A 40 13.34 16.26 -24.02
CA GLN A 40 11.92 16.15 -23.72
C GLN A 40 11.68 14.93 -22.82
N ILE A 41 10.97 15.14 -21.71
CA ILE A 41 10.54 14.10 -20.78
C ILE A 41 9.04 14.32 -20.54
N GLY A 42 8.21 13.38 -21.00
CA GLY A 42 6.76 13.53 -21.03
C GLY A 42 6.29 14.71 -21.88
N ASP A 43 5.43 15.54 -21.29
CA ASP A 43 4.89 16.76 -21.91
C ASP A 43 5.81 17.99 -21.76
N GLN A 44 6.98 17.83 -21.11
CA GLN A 44 7.86 18.93 -20.74
C GLN A 44 9.22 18.82 -21.41
N ARG A 45 9.81 19.98 -21.74
CA ARG A 45 11.19 20.07 -22.20
C ARG A 45 12.05 20.70 -21.12
N TRP A 46 13.14 20.02 -20.78
CA TRP A 46 14.05 20.34 -19.70
C TRP A 46 15.44 20.68 -20.23
N MET A 47 16.17 21.54 -19.52
CA MET A 47 17.63 21.58 -19.66
C MET A 47 18.20 20.26 -19.13
N ALA A 48 19.13 19.65 -19.87
CA ALA A 48 19.90 18.47 -19.42
C ALA A 48 21.18 18.87 -18.64
N GLU A 49 21.36 20.17 -18.43
CA GLU A 49 22.50 20.76 -17.74
C GLU A 49 22.01 21.85 -16.77
N ASN A 50 22.71 22.04 -15.66
CA ASN A 50 22.39 23.09 -14.70
C ASN A 50 22.78 24.47 -15.23
N LEU A 51 22.01 25.50 -14.86
CA LEU A 51 22.21 26.86 -15.34
C LEU A 51 23.55 27.44 -14.87
N ARG A 52 24.27 28.13 -15.77
CA ARG A 52 25.58 28.75 -15.52
C ARG A 52 25.56 30.29 -15.48
N PHE A 53 24.38 30.90 -15.50
CA PHE A 53 24.21 32.35 -15.55
C PHE A 53 24.66 33.03 -14.25
N LYS A 54 25.60 33.99 -14.36
CA LYS A 54 26.25 34.62 -13.21
C LYS A 54 25.50 35.86 -12.73
N LEU A 55 25.11 35.88 -11.45
CA LEU A 55 24.59 37.08 -10.76
C LEU A 55 24.95 37.07 -9.25
N LYS A 56 24.67 38.17 -8.53
CA LYS A 56 24.94 38.27 -7.08
C LYS A 56 24.11 37.23 -6.31
N GLY A 57 24.74 36.46 -5.43
CA GLY A 57 24.09 35.34 -4.72
C GLY A 57 24.20 34.01 -5.44
N THR A 58 25.18 33.88 -6.36
CA THR A 58 25.46 32.63 -7.07
C THR A 58 26.92 32.22 -6.93
N PHE A 59 27.17 30.92 -6.79
CA PHE A 59 28.46 30.37 -6.43
C PHE A 59 28.85 29.23 -7.37
N CYS A 60 30.14 29.11 -7.65
CA CYS A 60 30.71 27.84 -8.11
C CYS A 60 31.06 27.04 -6.86
N TYR A 61 30.90 25.71 -6.91
CA TYR A 61 31.32 24.85 -5.80
C TYR A 61 32.78 25.16 -5.41
N ASN A 62 33.08 25.26 -4.12
CA ASN A 62 34.42 25.63 -3.61
C ASN A 62 35.04 26.90 -4.23
N LYS A 63 34.22 27.80 -4.78
CA LYS A 63 34.66 29.02 -5.50
C LYS A 63 35.61 28.72 -6.68
N ASN A 64 35.50 27.54 -7.28
CA ASN A 64 36.31 27.14 -8.43
C ASN A 64 35.48 27.19 -9.72
N ASP A 65 35.88 28.05 -10.65
CA ASP A 65 35.18 28.26 -11.93
C ASP A 65 35.09 26.98 -12.80
N SER A 66 36.03 26.02 -12.65
CA SER A 66 35.94 24.74 -13.33
C SER A 66 34.68 23.96 -12.95
N TYR A 67 34.28 24.02 -11.67
CA TYR A 67 33.07 23.34 -11.21
C TYR A 67 31.79 24.02 -11.69
N CYS A 68 31.82 25.32 -12.00
CA CYS A 68 30.70 25.97 -12.68
C CYS A 68 30.49 25.41 -14.09
N ASN A 69 31.56 25.05 -14.80
CA ASN A 69 31.44 24.47 -16.14
C ASN A 69 30.91 23.04 -16.09
N GLU A 70 31.39 22.25 -15.11
CA GLU A 70 31.03 20.84 -14.93
C GLU A 70 29.62 20.66 -14.32
N TYR A 71 29.34 21.29 -13.18
CA TYR A 71 28.13 21.07 -12.38
C TYR A 71 27.07 22.17 -12.51
N GLY A 72 27.41 23.30 -13.14
CA GLY A 72 26.59 24.51 -13.13
C GLY A 72 26.85 25.38 -11.90
N ARG A 73 26.06 26.47 -11.79
CA ARG A 73 26.10 27.37 -10.63
C ARG A 73 25.12 26.93 -9.55
N LEU A 74 25.47 27.23 -8.30
CA LEU A 74 24.60 27.18 -7.14
C LEU A 74 24.00 28.57 -6.91
N TYR A 75 22.68 28.66 -6.70
CA TYR A 75 21.93 29.90 -6.56
C TYR A 75 21.21 29.90 -5.22
N THR A 76 21.25 31.00 -4.47
CA THR A 76 20.24 31.20 -3.41
C THR A 76 18.84 31.26 -4.02
N TRP A 77 17.79 31.06 -3.23
CA TRP A 77 16.44 31.07 -3.78
C TRP A 77 16.05 32.46 -4.32
N ALA A 78 16.38 33.56 -3.61
CA ALA A 78 16.15 34.89 -4.17
C ALA A 78 16.92 35.10 -5.49
N ALA A 79 18.17 34.60 -5.59
CA ALA A 79 18.95 34.69 -6.82
C ALA A 79 18.33 33.89 -7.97
N SER A 80 17.79 32.68 -7.71
CA SER A 80 17.09 31.89 -8.72
C SER A 80 15.81 32.57 -9.21
N MET A 81 15.13 33.32 -8.34
CA MET A 81 13.96 34.12 -8.71
C MET A 81 14.30 35.54 -9.23
N ARG A 82 15.60 35.88 -9.38
CA ARG A 82 16.10 37.22 -9.74
C ARG A 82 15.60 38.34 -8.83
N LEU A 83 15.43 38.03 -7.56
CA LEU A 83 15.09 38.95 -6.50
C LEU A 83 16.35 39.36 -5.72
N VAL A 84 16.19 40.43 -4.92
CA VAL A 84 17.22 40.85 -3.96
C VAL A 84 17.26 39.90 -2.76
N ASP A 85 18.43 39.78 -2.14
CA ASP A 85 18.72 38.89 -0.99
C ASP A 85 17.75 39.05 0.19
N TYR A 86 17.16 40.23 0.38
CA TYR A 86 16.05 40.46 1.33
C TYR A 86 14.96 39.37 1.28
N PHE A 87 14.63 38.85 0.09
CA PHE A 87 13.60 37.83 -0.10
C PHE A 87 14.00 36.41 0.33
N ASN A 88 15.24 36.19 0.76
CA ASN A 88 15.61 34.95 1.43
C ASN A 88 15.03 34.87 2.87
N HIS A 89 14.66 36.01 3.46
CA HIS A 89 14.15 36.07 4.84
C HIS A 89 12.74 36.68 4.94
N THR A 90 12.05 36.85 3.82
CA THR A 90 10.66 37.30 3.79
C THR A 90 9.87 36.62 2.69
N VAL A 91 8.54 36.67 2.77
CA VAL A 91 7.64 36.13 1.73
C VAL A 91 7.75 36.94 0.44
N ALA A 92 7.99 36.28 -0.68
CA ALA A 92 8.20 36.88 -2.00
C ALA A 92 7.00 36.77 -2.96
N LYS A 93 5.87 36.21 -2.51
CA LYS A 93 4.64 35.95 -3.29
C LYS A 93 4.22 37.02 -4.31
N ASP A 94 4.35 38.31 -3.99
CA ASP A 94 4.00 39.40 -4.91
C ASP A 94 5.19 39.95 -5.71
N ALA A 95 6.42 39.73 -5.23
CA ALA A 95 7.63 40.12 -5.94
C ALA A 95 7.89 39.21 -7.14
N VAL A 96 7.70 37.89 -6.98
CA VAL A 96 7.91 36.89 -8.05
C VAL A 96 6.98 37.10 -9.25
N LYS A 97 5.82 37.73 -9.08
CA LYS A 97 4.89 38.05 -10.19
C LYS A 97 5.37 39.19 -11.09
N LYS A 98 6.30 40.01 -10.60
CA LYS A 98 6.75 41.25 -11.27
C LYS A 98 8.04 41.06 -12.07
N VAL A 99 8.77 39.97 -11.83
CA VAL A 99 10.11 39.74 -12.35
C VAL A 99 10.18 38.33 -12.92
N HIS A 100 10.71 38.21 -14.14
CA HIS A 100 11.05 36.90 -14.69
C HIS A 100 12.26 36.33 -13.96
N ASP A 101 12.21 35.04 -13.64
CA ASP A 101 13.25 34.34 -12.90
C ASP A 101 14.60 34.23 -13.65
N VAL A 102 15.55 33.49 -13.07
CA VAL A 102 16.92 33.40 -13.60
C VAL A 102 17.02 32.66 -14.93
N CYS A 103 16.00 31.91 -15.34
CA CYS A 103 16.00 31.21 -16.60
C CYS A 103 15.84 32.17 -17.80
N PRO A 104 16.32 31.80 -19.00
CA PRO A 104 16.19 32.65 -20.18
C PRO A 104 14.72 32.76 -20.63
N LYS A 105 14.37 33.79 -21.40
CA LYS A 105 12.99 33.99 -21.86
C LYS A 105 12.44 32.76 -22.59
N GLY A 106 11.21 32.35 -22.26
CA GLY A 106 10.57 31.12 -22.74
C GLY A 106 10.93 29.89 -21.90
N TRP A 107 11.78 30.06 -20.89
CA TRP A 107 12.15 29.07 -19.89
C TRP A 107 11.97 29.69 -18.50
N ARG A 108 11.71 28.85 -17.52
CA ARG A 108 11.48 29.29 -16.14
C ARG A 108 12.08 28.32 -15.13
N VAL A 109 12.24 28.81 -13.91
CA VAL A 109 12.51 27.94 -12.76
C VAL A 109 11.29 27.02 -12.61
N PRO A 110 11.50 25.70 -12.48
CA PRO A 110 10.37 24.77 -12.38
C PRO A 110 9.59 25.00 -11.08
N THR A 111 8.29 24.84 -11.14
CA THR A 111 7.42 24.76 -9.98
C THR A 111 7.47 23.36 -9.39
N ASN A 112 6.94 23.19 -8.18
CA ASN A 112 6.69 21.88 -7.58
C ASN A 112 5.85 20.99 -8.50
N LYS A 113 4.91 21.55 -9.26
CA LYS A 113 4.08 20.82 -10.23
C LYS A 113 4.93 20.21 -11.33
N ASP A 114 5.89 20.96 -11.86
CA ASP A 114 6.74 20.49 -12.94
C ASP A 114 7.63 19.35 -12.46
N TRP A 115 8.20 19.49 -11.27
CA TRP A 115 8.99 18.42 -10.66
C TRP A 115 8.15 17.18 -10.35
N LYS A 116 6.91 17.35 -9.86
CA LYS A 116 5.97 16.24 -9.66
C LYS A 116 5.63 15.53 -10.97
N LYS A 117 5.35 16.27 -12.04
CA LYS A 117 5.09 15.70 -13.38
C LYS A 117 6.30 14.92 -13.90
N LEU A 118 7.49 15.48 -13.76
CA LEU A 118 8.73 14.79 -14.12
C LEU A 118 8.88 13.49 -13.32
N ASN A 119 8.79 13.56 -12.00
CA ASN A 119 8.93 12.40 -11.12
C ASN A 119 7.88 11.31 -11.42
N TYR A 120 6.64 11.72 -11.65
CA TYR A 120 5.55 10.83 -12.02
C TYR A 120 5.85 10.10 -13.34
N TYR A 121 6.19 10.86 -14.40
CA TYR A 121 6.48 10.28 -15.71
C TYR A 121 7.66 9.31 -15.66
N VAL A 122 8.74 9.72 -14.99
CA VAL A 122 9.97 8.92 -14.84
C VAL A 122 9.68 7.64 -14.07
N THR A 123 8.94 7.69 -12.96
CA THR A 123 8.61 6.48 -12.20
C THR A 123 7.68 5.54 -12.98
N LYS A 124 6.77 6.09 -13.81
CA LYS A 124 5.83 5.29 -14.62
C LYS A 124 6.49 4.62 -15.82
N MET A 125 7.38 5.32 -16.49
CA MET A 125 7.98 4.87 -17.76
C MET A 125 9.37 4.29 -17.58
N GLY A 126 10.02 4.54 -16.45
CA GLY A 126 11.38 4.12 -16.16
C GLY A 126 11.48 2.63 -15.95
N ILE A 127 12.59 2.04 -16.38
CA ILE A 127 12.92 0.63 -16.12
C ILE A 127 13.83 0.48 -14.91
N SER A 128 14.43 1.58 -14.46
CA SER A 128 15.30 1.61 -13.28
C SER A 128 14.46 1.52 -12.00
N ASP A 129 15.06 0.97 -10.95
CA ASP A 129 14.44 0.79 -9.62
C ASP A 129 14.34 2.12 -8.85
N GLY A 130 13.55 3.07 -9.37
CA GLY A 130 13.27 4.37 -8.77
C GLY A 130 13.74 5.58 -9.59
N ALA A 131 12.95 6.66 -9.53
CA ALA A 131 13.20 7.88 -10.31
C ALA A 131 14.56 8.54 -10.04
N GLY A 132 15.09 8.41 -8.82
CA GLY A 132 16.43 8.88 -8.50
C GLY A 132 17.48 8.20 -9.37
N ILE A 133 17.42 6.87 -9.52
CA ILE A 133 18.36 6.11 -10.38
C ILE A 133 18.17 6.51 -11.85
N SER A 134 16.93 6.61 -12.31
CA SER A 134 16.58 7.00 -13.69
C SER A 134 17.14 8.35 -14.11
N LEU A 135 17.22 9.32 -13.18
CA LEU A 135 17.61 10.70 -13.46
C LEU A 135 19.09 11.00 -13.20
N LYS A 136 19.76 10.22 -12.33
CA LYS A 136 21.20 10.35 -12.05
C LYS A 136 22.02 10.21 -13.33
N SER A 137 23.04 11.05 -13.47
CA SER A 137 24.13 10.81 -14.41
C SER A 137 24.80 9.46 -14.15
N LYS A 138 25.33 8.85 -15.21
CA LYS A 138 26.03 7.54 -15.12
C LYS A 138 27.31 7.57 -14.29
N GLU A 139 27.91 8.75 -14.16
CA GLU A 139 29.18 8.97 -13.49
C GLU A 139 29.11 10.20 -12.58
N GLY A 140 30.11 10.35 -11.70
CA GLY A 140 30.29 11.49 -10.79
C GLY A 140 29.73 11.29 -9.39
N TRP A 141 28.85 10.30 -9.20
CA TRP A 141 28.25 9.95 -7.91
C TRP A 141 29.17 9.06 -7.06
N ASP A 142 29.15 9.30 -5.76
CA ASP A 142 29.71 8.39 -4.77
C ASP A 142 29.00 7.03 -4.85
N ARG A 143 29.73 5.95 -4.56
CA ARG A 143 29.23 4.58 -4.74
C ARG A 143 28.61 4.03 -3.46
N GLU A 144 27.36 3.59 -3.56
CA GLU A 144 26.70 2.72 -2.58
C GLU A 144 26.61 1.31 -3.17
N LEU A 145 27.14 0.30 -2.48
CA LEU A 145 27.25 -1.07 -3.02
C LEU A 145 25.89 -1.76 -3.17
N ARG A 146 24.89 -1.32 -2.41
CA ARG A 146 23.52 -1.89 -2.44
C ARG A 146 22.62 -1.26 -3.51
N LEU A 147 23.09 -0.24 -4.22
CA LEU A 147 22.28 0.48 -5.21
C LEU A 147 22.92 0.44 -6.60
N PRO A 148 22.11 0.26 -7.66
CA PRO A 148 22.57 0.47 -9.02
C PRO A 148 23.14 1.88 -9.22
N ALA A 149 24.12 2.00 -10.11
CA ALA A 149 24.59 3.29 -10.58
C ALA A 149 23.47 4.05 -11.32
N GLY A 150 23.59 5.38 -11.40
CA GLY A 150 22.67 6.19 -12.19
C GLY A 150 22.59 5.72 -13.64
N SER A 151 21.38 5.67 -14.20
CA SER A 151 21.15 5.16 -15.56
C SER A 151 21.04 6.26 -16.61
N ASP A 152 20.62 7.47 -16.19
CA ASP A 152 20.27 8.59 -17.07
C ASP A 152 19.39 8.18 -18.26
N GLU A 153 18.42 7.30 -18.02
CA GLU A 153 17.64 6.66 -19.08
C GLU A 153 16.72 7.64 -19.82
N PHE A 154 16.44 8.81 -19.22
CA PHE A 154 15.66 9.89 -19.80
C PHE A 154 16.51 11.06 -20.33
N GLY A 155 17.84 10.98 -20.26
CA GLY A 155 18.75 12.05 -20.72
C GLY A 155 18.67 13.35 -19.91
N PHE A 156 18.17 13.27 -18.68
CA PHE A 156 18.10 14.40 -17.75
C PHE A 156 19.49 14.79 -17.24
N ASN A 157 20.36 13.81 -16.99
CA ASN A 157 21.76 13.95 -16.60
C ASN A 157 21.94 14.77 -15.30
N ALA A 158 21.42 14.27 -14.18
CA ALA A 158 21.62 14.89 -12.87
C ALA A 158 23.01 14.59 -12.30
N LEU A 159 23.91 15.58 -12.33
CA LEU A 159 25.25 15.52 -11.72
C LEU A 159 25.19 15.90 -10.22
N PRO A 160 26.01 15.26 -9.35
CA PRO A 160 26.04 15.50 -7.91
C PRO A 160 26.83 16.76 -7.56
N ALA A 161 26.19 17.92 -7.79
CA ALA A 161 26.78 19.24 -7.66
C ALA A 161 27.06 19.67 -6.21
N GLY A 162 26.45 18.98 -5.23
CA GLY A 162 26.42 19.41 -3.84
C GLY A 162 25.69 20.74 -3.66
N GLU A 163 25.93 21.39 -2.53
CA GLU A 163 25.28 22.64 -2.15
C GLU A 163 26.25 23.60 -1.44
N PHE A 164 25.80 24.85 -1.29
CA PHE A 164 26.45 25.84 -0.44
C PHE A 164 25.50 26.21 0.70
N HIS A 165 25.87 25.86 1.92
CA HIS A 165 25.09 26.11 3.11
C HIS A 165 25.25 27.56 3.57
N TYR A 166 24.19 28.16 4.15
CA TYR A 166 24.14 29.57 4.53
C TYR A 166 25.23 29.97 5.55
N VAL A 167 25.78 29.01 6.29
CA VAL A 167 26.91 29.20 7.22
C VAL A 167 28.26 29.40 6.51
N GLY A 168 28.29 29.32 5.17
CA GLY A 168 29.47 29.62 4.36
C GLY A 168 30.27 28.40 3.90
N GLU A 169 29.71 27.20 4.02
CA GLU A 169 30.39 25.92 3.72
C GLU A 169 29.81 25.26 2.47
N PHE A 170 30.68 24.58 1.70
CA PHE A 170 30.27 23.76 0.57
C PHE A 170 30.24 22.29 0.99
N MET A 171 29.15 21.59 0.67
CA MET A 171 28.90 20.23 1.15
C MET A 171 28.43 19.30 0.02
N ASP A 172 28.58 18.00 0.23
CA ASP A 172 27.93 16.93 -0.52
C ASP A 172 28.23 16.82 -2.03
N LYS A 173 29.32 17.40 -2.53
CA LYS A 173 29.75 17.12 -3.92
C LYS A 173 30.08 15.63 -4.06
N GLY A 174 29.46 14.97 -5.04
CA GLY A 174 29.52 13.52 -5.22
C GLY A 174 28.38 12.77 -4.52
N ALA A 175 27.88 13.30 -3.41
CA ALA A 175 26.86 12.66 -2.58
C ALA A 175 25.43 13.11 -2.92
N SER A 176 25.21 14.37 -3.32
CA SER A 176 23.85 14.87 -3.59
C SER A 176 23.78 15.93 -4.69
N THR A 177 22.57 16.13 -5.20
CA THR A 177 22.20 17.27 -6.04
C THR A 177 20.78 17.72 -5.73
N GLN A 178 20.57 19.03 -5.70
CA GLN A 178 19.33 19.69 -5.34
C GLN A 178 18.97 20.69 -6.44
N PHE A 179 17.69 20.75 -6.80
CA PHE A 179 17.16 21.69 -7.78
C PHE A 179 16.07 22.56 -7.16
N TRP A 180 16.24 23.88 -7.19
CA TRP A 180 15.21 24.78 -6.69
C TRP A 180 13.87 24.59 -7.41
N ALA A 181 12.78 24.62 -6.64
CA ALA A 181 11.47 24.95 -7.13
C ALA A 181 11.18 26.45 -6.93
N SER A 182 10.37 27.04 -7.80
CA SER A 182 9.94 28.44 -7.68
C SER A 182 8.93 28.67 -6.54
N ASN A 183 8.49 27.60 -5.85
CA ASN A 183 7.50 27.66 -4.77
C ASN A 183 8.19 27.90 -3.42
N GLU A 184 7.72 28.92 -2.70
CA GLU A 184 8.11 29.16 -1.30
C GLU A 184 7.40 28.17 -0.36
N TYR A 185 8.07 27.82 0.74
CA TYR A 185 7.46 27.10 1.86
C TYR A 185 6.90 28.10 2.87
N ASP A 186 7.73 29.03 3.31
CA ASP A 186 7.38 30.10 4.24
C ASP A 186 8.26 31.35 4.00
N ALA A 187 8.34 32.24 4.99
CA ALA A 187 9.16 33.46 4.91
C ALA A 187 10.67 33.17 4.77
N TYR A 188 11.17 32.03 5.24
CA TYR A 188 12.59 31.69 5.31
C TYR A 188 12.97 30.50 4.41
N GLY A 189 12.03 29.63 4.10
CA GLY A 189 12.25 28.40 3.36
C GLY A 189 11.60 28.37 1.98
N ALA A 190 12.20 27.61 1.08
CA ALA A 190 11.64 27.27 -0.21
C ALA A 190 11.81 25.79 -0.52
N TYR A 191 11.03 25.28 -1.47
CA TYR A 191 11.11 23.88 -1.87
C TYR A 191 12.24 23.65 -2.88
N PHE A 192 12.96 22.54 -2.72
CA PHE A 192 13.81 21.97 -3.75
C PHE A 192 13.51 20.49 -3.93
N TRP A 193 14.00 19.93 -5.04
CA TRP A 193 13.96 18.49 -5.28
C TRP A 193 15.37 17.92 -5.24
N ARG A 194 15.56 16.83 -4.50
CA ARG A 194 16.88 16.25 -4.21
C ARG A 194 16.99 14.82 -4.69
N ILE A 195 18.19 14.49 -5.15
CA ILE A 195 18.66 13.12 -5.36
C ILE A 195 19.93 12.94 -4.51
N THR A 196 20.03 11.84 -3.77
CA THR A 196 21.25 11.45 -3.02
C THR A 196 21.84 10.15 -3.56
N TYR A 197 23.14 9.95 -3.34
CA TYR A 197 23.89 8.79 -3.85
C TYR A 197 23.33 7.46 -3.32
N ASP A 198 22.88 7.47 -2.07
CA ASP A 198 22.38 6.35 -1.27
C ASP A 198 20.86 6.15 -1.34
N SER A 199 20.17 6.85 -2.25
CA SER A 199 18.73 6.71 -2.44
C SER A 199 18.34 6.39 -3.89
N ARG A 200 17.20 5.70 -4.01
CA ARG A 200 16.46 5.40 -5.25
C ARG A 200 15.45 6.48 -5.61
N THR A 201 15.13 7.37 -4.67
CA THR A 201 14.02 8.31 -4.77
C THR A 201 14.46 9.65 -5.36
N PHE A 202 13.49 10.39 -5.90
CA PHE A 202 13.62 11.79 -6.26
C PHE A 202 12.61 12.57 -5.42
N GLU A 203 13.10 13.30 -4.42
CA GLU A 203 12.29 13.72 -3.29
C GLU A 203 12.11 15.23 -3.26
N LYS A 204 10.90 15.65 -2.89
CA LYS A 204 10.61 17.05 -2.55
C LYS A 204 10.99 17.32 -1.10
N VAL A 205 11.86 18.30 -0.90
CA VAL A 205 12.32 18.76 0.41
C VAL A 205 12.17 20.29 0.47
N TYR A 206 12.26 20.90 1.64
CA TYR A 206 12.36 22.35 1.80
C TYR A 206 13.57 22.68 2.65
N ASP A 207 14.13 23.86 2.42
CA ASP A 207 15.30 24.33 3.16
C ASP A 207 15.38 25.86 3.13
N ALA A 208 16.30 26.43 3.90
CA ALA A 208 16.55 27.85 3.99
C ALA A 208 16.87 28.44 2.61
N LYS A 209 16.22 29.56 2.28
CA LYS A 209 16.39 30.28 1.00
C LYS A 209 17.81 30.83 0.81
N ASP A 210 18.60 30.92 1.88
CA ASP A 210 20.01 31.32 1.85
C ASP A 210 20.98 30.20 1.47
N ASN A 211 20.54 28.94 1.53
CA ASN A 211 21.30 27.86 0.92
C ASN A 211 21.32 28.09 -0.59
N ALA A 212 22.44 27.73 -1.23
CA ALA A 212 22.55 27.82 -2.66
C ALA A 212 22.64 26.42 -3.28
N VAL A 213 21.68 26.12 -4.15
CA VAL A 213 21.58 24.84 -4.87
C VAL A 213 21.42 25.07 -6.37
N SER A 214 21.42 24.00 -7.17
CA SER A 214 21.37 24.11 -8.62
C SER A 214 20.01 24.62 -9.12
N VAL A 215 20.02 25.25 -10.30
CA VAL A 215 18.80 25.59 -11.04
C VAL A 215 18.83 24.85 -12.37
N ARG A 216 17.71 24.19 -12.69
CA ARG A 216 17.50 23.48 -13.96
C ARG A 216 16.21 23.96 -14.59
N CYS A 217 16.30 24.68 -15.70
CA CYS A 217 15.14 25.34 -16.28
C CYS A 217 14.25 24.36 -17.06
N VAL A 218 12.94 24.64 -17.05
CA VAL A 218 11.93 23.98 -17.87
C VAL A 218 11.35 24.98 -18.87
N GLU A 219 11.08 24.54 -20.10
CA GLU A 219 10.48 25.39 -21.13
C GLU A 219 9.00 25.67 -20.79
N GLU A 220 8.54 26.89 -21.03
CA GLU A 220 7.14 27.29 -20.73
C GLU A 220 6.12 26.61 -21.65
N LYS A 221 6.57 26.04 -22.78
CA LYS A 221 5.72 25.37 -23.77
C LYS A 221 5.57 23.89 -23.43
N TYR A 222 4.32 23.42 -23.41
CA TYR A 222 3.99 21.99 -23.29
C TYR A 222 3.94 21.31 -24.66
N TYR A 223 4.45 20.08 -24.72
CA TYR A 223 4.47 19.23 -25.91
C TYR A 223 3.47 18.10 -25.73
N LYS A 224 2.74 17.74 -26.80
CA LYS A 224 1.91 16.54 -26.75
C LYS A 224 2.82 15.32 -26.67
N PRO A 225 2.66 14.43 -25.67
CA PRO A 225 3.39 13.16 -25.63
C PRO A 225 3.15 12.39 -26.94
N VAL A 226 4.16 11.70 -27.45
CA VAL A 226 4.04 10.78 -28.61
C VAL A 226 3.55 9.40 -28.13
N GLU A 227 2.95 9.33 -26.96
CA GLU A 227 2.47 8.08 -26.38
C GLU A 227 1.12 7.70 -27.01
N PRO A 228 0.89 6.39 -27.29
CA PRO A 228 -0.47 5.94 -27.51
C PRO A 228 -1.29 6.28 -26.26
N PRO A 229 -2.54 6.78 -26.40
CA PRO A 229 -3.36 7.11 -25.26
C PRO A 229 -3.40 5.90 -24.32
N PRO A 230 -3.25 6.10 -22.98
CA PRO A 230 -3.27 5.00 -22.04
C PRO A 230 -4.53 4.19 -22.30
N PRO A 231 -4.44 2.85 -22.45
CA PRO A 231 -5.61 2.03 -22.62
C PRO A 231 -6.56 2.40 -21.48
N PRO A 232 -7.82 2.75 -21.76
CA PRO A 232 -8.75 3.05 -20.69
C PRO A 232 -8.76 1.83 -19.79
N ASN A 233 -8.25 1.99 -18.57
CA ASN A 233 -8.43 1.00 -17.52
C ASN A 233 -9.92 1.03 -17.22
N PHE A 234 -10.67 0.23 -17.96
CA PHE A 234 -12.03 -0.11 -17.62
C PHE A 234 -11.95 -1.03 -16.42
N VAL A 235 -11.87 -0.44 -15.23
CA VAL A 235 -12.37 -1.15 -14.04
C VAL A 235 -13.83 -1.44 -14.37
N LYS A 236 -14.13 -2.72 -14.57
CA LYS A 236 -15.45 -3.16 -14.99
C LYS A 236 -16.39 -2.84 -13.84
N VAL A 237 -17.15 -1.75 -13.99
CA VAL A 237 -18.18 -1.39 -13.03
C VAL A 237 -19.21 -2.51 -13.05
N GLU A 238 -19.37 -3.18 -11.91
CA GLU A 238 -20.40 -4.21 -11.78
C GLU A 238 -21.69 -3.55 -11.28
N VAL A 239 -22.83 -4.01 -11.79
CA VAL A 239 -24.14 -3.51 -11.39
C VAL A 239 -24.76 -4.51 -10.43
N VAL A 240 -24.91 -4.13 -9.17
CA VAL A 240 -25.63 -4.91 -8.17
C VAL A 240 -27.01 -4.29 -7.99
N THR A 241 -28.07 -5.08 -8.10
CA THR A 241 -29.43 -4.60 -7.81
C THR A 241 -29.71 -4.77 -6.33
N VAL A 242 -29.91 -3.67 -5.61
CA VAL A 242 -30.35 -3.71 -4.20
C VAL A 242 -31.64 -2.90 -4.09
N GLN A 243 -32.72 -3.54 -3.63
CA GLN A 243 -34.03 -2.90 -3.46
C GLN A 243 -34.54 -2.14 -4.71
N ASN A 244 -34.43 -2.78 -5.89
CA ASN A 244 -34.80 -2.21 -7.20
C ASN A 244 -34.00 -0.97 -7.64
N LYS A 245 -32.84 -0.70 -7.05
CA LYS A 245 -31.88 0.30 -7.53
C LYS A 245 -30.60 -0.38 -8.01
N GLU A 246 -30.14 0.02 -9.20
CA GLU A 246 -28.86 -0.40 -9.77
C GLU A 246 -27.71 0.36 -9.10
N ILE A 247 -26.83 -0.36 -8.42
CA ILE A 247 -25.66 0.17 -7.73
C ILE A 247 -24.42 -0.19 -8.53
N LEU A 248 -23.66 0.83 -8.89
CA LEU A 248 -22.37 0.70 -9.55
C LEU A 248 -21.28 0.43 -8.53
N THR A 249 -20.49 -0.62 -8.71
CA THR A 249 -19.42 -1.03 -7.80
C THR A 249 -18.05 -1.04 -8.47
N ILE A 250 -17.00 -0.94 -7.67
CA ILE A 250 -15.61 -1.00 -8.10
C ILE A 250 -14.77 -1.80 -7.11
N HIS A 251 -13.82 -2.57 -7.62
CA HIS A 251 -12.88 -3.35 -6.83
C HIS A 251 -11.58 -2.57 -6.66
N VAL A 252 -11.16 -2.39 -5.41
CA VAL A 252 -9.84 -1.83 -5.05
C VAL A 252 -9.20 -2.80 -4.07
N GLY A 253 -8.27 -3.61 -4.58
CA GLY A 253 -7.78 -4.78 -3.85
C GLY A 253 -8.93 -5.73 -3.56
N ASP A 254 -9.05 -6.15 -2.30
CA ASP A 254 -10.12 -7.04 -1.87
C ASP A 254 -11.37 -6.30 -1.37
N GLN A 255 -11.39 -4.96 -1.47
CA GLN A 255 -12.54 -4.15 -1.10
C GLN A 255 -13.42 -3.82 -2.30
N VAL A 256 -14.73 -3.95 -2.13
CA VAL A 256 -15.73 -3.58 -3.14
C VAL A 256 -16.46 -2.33 -2.71
N TRP A 257 -16.16 -1.21 -3.36
CA TRP A 257 -16.69 0.10 -3.04
C TRP A 257 -17.86 0.48 -3.96
N MET A 258 -18.77 1.31 -3.47
CA MET A 258 -19.68 2.01 -4.38
C MET A 258 -18.89 2.97 -5.28
N ALA A 259 -19.22 2.99 -6.57
CA ALA A 259 -18.61 3.89 -7.56
C ALA A 259 -19.17 5.33 -7.46
N LYS A 260 -20.33 5.51 -6.80
CA LYS A 260 -20.97 6.81 -6.56
C LYS A 260 -21.25 6.99 -5.07
N ASN A 261 -21.29 8.23 -4.63
CA ASN A 261 -21.71 8.56 -3.27
C ASN A 261 -23.21 8.27 -3.10
N LEU A 262 -23.61 8.01 -1.85
CA LEU A 262 -24.98 7.67 -1.50
C LEU A 262 -25.92 8.87 -1.73
N ASP A 263 -27.08 8.61 -2.33
CA ASP A 263 -28.14 9.59 -2.58
C ASP A 263 -29.49 9.07 -2.09
N VAL A 264 -29.72 9.21 -0.78
CA VAL A 264 -30.92 8.79 -0.07
C VAL A 264 -31.48 10.00 0.68
N ASP A 265 -32.73 10.34 0.39
CA ASP A 265 -33.40 11.47 1.05
C ASP A 265 -33.90 11.09 2.44
N VAL A 266 -33.22 11.60 3.47
CA VAL A 266 -33.60 11.44 4.88
C VAL A 266 -33.43 12.77 5.64
N PRO A 267 -34.12 12.95 6.78
CA PRO A 267 -33.83 14.07 7.68
C PRO A 267 -32.34 14.14 8.05
N GLY A 268 -31.74 15.32 7.93
CA GLY A 268 -30.29 15.51 8.11
C GLY A 268 -29.44 15.22 6.87
N SER A 269 -30.07 15.03 5.69
CA SER A 269 -29.39 15.00 4.39
C SER A 269 -29.61 16.28 3.58
N PHE A 270 -28.63 16.66 2.75
CA PHE A 270 -28.63 17.91 2.00
C PHE A 270 -28.05 17.72 0.59
N CYS A 271 -28.63 18.42 -0.38
CA CYS A 271 -27.94 18.71 -1.63
C CYS A 271 -27.03 19.91 -1.44
N TYR A 272 -25.82 19.88 -2.01
CA TYR A 272 -24.90 21.01 -1.93
C TYR A 272 -25.59 22.30 -2.43
N GLY A 273 -25.62 23.34 -1.60
CA GLY A 273 -26.28 24.62 -1.92
C GLY A 273 -27.80 24.53 -2.09
N GLY A 274 -28.44 23.45 -1.62
CA GLY A 274 -29.88 23.22 -1.75
C GLY A 274 -30.36 22.93 -3.18
N LYS A 275 -29.46 22.56 -4.10
CA LYS A 275 -29.77 22.32 -5.52
C LYS A 275 -29.85 20.83 -5.84
N GLU A 276 -31.00 20.36 -6.31
CA GLU A 276 -31.22 18.94 -6.66
C GLU A 276 -30.24 18.40 -7.72
N GLU A 277 -29.82 19.25 -8.66
CA GLU A 277 -28.80 18.91 -9.67
C GLU A 277 -27.47 18.48 -9.04
N ASN A 278 -27.11 19.07 -7.89
CA ASN A 278 -25.90 18.70 -7.17
C ASN A 278 -26.02 17.34 -6.49
N CYS A 279 -27.21 16.96 -6.00
CA CYS A 279 -27.45 15.60 -5.50
C CYS A 279 -27.26 14.57 -6.62
N LYS A 280 -27.83 14.82 -7.80
CA LYS A 280 -27.68 13.92 -8.96
C LYS A 280 -26.23 13.78 -9.43
N LYS A 281 -25.45 14.87 -9.35
CA LYS A 281 -24.04 14.90 -9.76
C LYS A 281 -23.12 14.28 -8.72
N PHE A 282 -23.28 14.63 -7.45
CA PHE A 282 -22.29 14.35 -6.38
C PHE A 282 -22.75 13.36 -5.31
N GLY A 283 -24.05 13.04 -5.27
CA GLY A 283 -24.70 12.42 -4.11
C GLY A 283 -25.09 13.46 -3.05
N ARG A 284 -25.73 12.97 -1.98
CA ARG A 284 -26.14 13.79 -0.82
C ARG A 284 -25.04 13.91 0.21
N LEU A 285 -25.10 15.01 0.97
CA LEU A 285 -24.33 15.23 2.19
C LEU A 285 -25.20 14.83 3.39
N TYR A 286 -24.63 14.15 4.38
CA TYR A 286 -25.37 13.68 5.56
C TYR A 286 -24.71 14.15 6.84
N THR A 287 -25.50 14.61 7.81
CA THR A 287 -24.99 14.71 9.19
C THR A 287 -24.54 13.35 9.68
N TRP A 288 -23.62 13.31 10.65
CA TRP A 288 -23.06 12.04 11.11
C TRP A 288 -24.14 11.12 11.69
N SER A 289 -25.06 11.66 12.51
CA SER A 289 -26.19 10.89 13.05
C SER A 289 -27.13 10.39 11.97
N ALA A 290 -27.41 11.20 10.93
CA ALA A 290 -28.20 10.77 9.79
C ALA A 290 -27.53 9.61 9.04
N ALA A 291 -26.23 9.74 8.73
CA ALA A 291 -25.43 8.69 8.10
C ALA A 291 -25.49 7.38 8.90
N MET A 292 -25.23 7.46 10.22
CA MET A 292 -25.29 6.30 11.11
C MET A 292 -26.72 5.78 11.35
N LYS A 293 -27.75 6.44 10.84
CA LYS A 293 -29.17 6.11 11.08
C LYS A 293 -29.50 6.07 12.58
N LEU A 294 -29.01 7.08 13.31
CA LEU A 294 -29.24 7.28 14.74
C LEU A 294 -30.15 8.50 14.98
N PRO A 295 -30.81 8.58 16.15
CA PRO A 295 -31.53 9.79 16.56
C PRO A 295 -30.66 11.05 16.52
N GLN A 296 -31.27 12.21 16.26
CA GLN A 296 -30.55 13.48 16.10
C GLN A 296 -29.69 13.86 17.33
N GLU A 297 -30.10 13.45 18.52
CA GLU A 297 -29.34 13.66 19.77
C GLU A 297 -27.94 13.06 19.76
N TYR A 298 -27.65 12.05 18.92
CA TYR A 298 -26.30 11.52 18.73
C TYR A 298 -25.37 12.47 17.97
N GLY A 299 -25.88 13.60 17.48
CA GLY A 299 -25.06 14.74 17.08
C GLY A 299 -24.29 15.39 18.24
N GLU A 300 -24.73 15.16 19.48
CA GLU A 300 -24.15 15.73 20.71
C GLU A 300 -23.88 14.69 21.81
N LYS A 301 -24.07 13.40 21.49
CA LYS A 301 -23.85 12.27 22.41
C LYS A 301 -22.87 11.27 21.82
N ILE A 302 -22.18 10.57 22.72
CA ILE A 302 -21.32 9.42 22.39
C ILE A 302 -22.22 8.28 21.89
N ALA A 303 -21.84 7.68 20.77
CA ALA A 303 -22.56 6.63 20.07
C ALA A 303 -21.84 5.26 20.14
N ARG A 304 -20.77 5.15 20.94
CA ARG A 304 -19.92 3.95 21.08
C ARG A 304 -20.67 2.62 21.18
N ASP A 305 -21.76 2.56 21.94
CA ASP A 305 -22.54 1.33 22.13
C ASP A 305 -23.60 1.12 21.03
N SER A 306 -23.86 2.14 20.23
CA SER A 306 -24.88 2.18 19.17
C SER A 306 -24.31 1.94 17.77
N VAL A 307 -23.01 2.18 17.57
CA VAL A 307 -22.31 1.98 16.30
C VAL A 307 -21.46 0.72 16.36
N LYS A 308 -21.73 -0.22 15.45
CA LYS A 308 -20.98 -1.49 15.36
C LYS A 308 -19.71 -1.32 14.53
N ARG A 309 -18.81 -2.32 14.60
CA ARG A 309 -17.61 -2.37 13.74
C ARG A 309 -17.98 -2.33 12.24
N THR A 310 -18.94 -3.17 11.85
CA THR A 310 -19.58 -3.15 10.53
C THR A 310 -20.96 -2.52 10.69
N HIS A 311 -21.02 -1.18 10.61
CA HIS A 311 -22.24 -0.42 10.84
C HIS A 311 -22.93 -0.06 9.53
N ARG A 312 -24.07 -0.69 9.26
CA ARG A 312 -24.84 -0.44 8.03
C ARG A 312 -25.19 1.04 7.85
N GLY A 313 -25.70 1.71 8.89
CA GLY A 313 -26.22 3.06 8.77
C GLY A 313 -27.27 3.19 7.66
N LEU A 314 -27.11 4.20 6.80
CA LEU A 314 -27.91 4.42 5.58
C LEU A 314 -27.51 3.54 4.39
N CYS A 315 -26.42 2.77 4.48
CA CYS A 315 -26.01 1.91 3.39
C CYS A 315 -27.04 0.78 3.15
N PRO A 316 -27.13 0.25 1.91
CA PRO A 316 -28.02 -0.86 1.60
C PRO A 316 -27.67 -2.14 2.39
N TYR A 317 -28.55 -3.14 2.36
CA TYR A 317 -28.24 -4.46 2.93
C TYR A 317 -27.03 -5.10 2.22
N GLY A 318 -26.10 -5.66 3.00
CA GLY A 318 -24.82 -6.17 2.48
C GLY A 318 -23.77 -5.07 2.26
N TRP A 319 -23.99 -3.87 2.79
CA TRP A 319 -23.08 -2.73 2.71
C TRP A 319 -23.04 -2.00 4.05
N HIS A 320 -21.91 -1.40 4.37
CA HIS A 320 -21.75 -0.57 5.57
C HIS A 320 -21.09 0.76 5.28
N ILE A 321 -21.22 1.68 6.23
CA ILE A 321 -20.44 2.90 6.23
C ILE A 321 -19.01 2.51 6.61
N PRO A 322 -17.99 2.87 5.82
CA PRO A 322 -16.63 2.45 6.09
C PRO A 322 -16.16 2.92 7.47
N SER A 323 -15.44 2.04 8.16
CA SER A 323 -14.72 2.39 9.38
C SER A 323 -13.39 3.07 9.06
N ILE A 324 -12.70 3.54 10.10
CA ILE A 324 -11.33 4.05 9.95
C ILE A 324 -10.38 2.98 9.38
N TYR A 325 -10.57 1.71 9.76
CA TYR A 325 -9.73 0.60 9.29
C TYR A 325 -9.96 0.29 7.81
N ASP A 326 -11.17 0.52 7.32
CA ASP A 326 -11.49 0.30 5.91
C ASP A 326 -10.79 1.32 5.01
N PHE A 327 -10.76 2.58 5.43
CA PHE A 327 -10.00 3.62 4.73
C PHE A 327 -8.49 3.48 4.91
N ASP A 328 -8.01 3.13 6.11
CA ASP A 328 -6.58 2.84 6.34
C ASP A 328 -6.11 1.72 5.42
N ARG A 329 -6.94 0.69 5.22
CA ARG A 329 -6.68 -0.41 4.29
C ARG A 329 -6.64 0.04 2.84
N LEU A 330 -7.63 0.83 2.39
CA LEU A 330 -7.65 1.43 1.05
C LEU A 330 -6.38 2.26 0.81
N ASN A 331 -6.02 3.10 1.78
CA ASN A 331 -4.86 3.98 1.73
C ASN A 331 -3.55 3.19 1.63
N ALA A 332 -3.38 2.16 2.46
CA ALA A 332 -2.19 1.31 2.43
C ALA A 332 -2.07 0.54 1.11
N TYR A 333 -3.16 -0.07 0.63
CA TYR A 333 -3.17 -0.80 -0.63
C TYR A 333 -2.77 0.07 -1.82
N LEU A 334 -3.30 1.30 -1.89
CA LEU A 334 -2.99 2.22 -2.98
C LEU A 334 -1.57 2.76 -2.92
N LYS A 335 -1.01 2.97 -1.71
CA LYS A 335 0.41 3.32 -1.54
C LYS A 335 1.31 2.19 -2.05
N ASP A 336 1.02 0.95 -1.68
CA ASP A 336 1.87 -0.20 -2.01
C ASP A 336 1.88 -0.54 -3.51
N ILE A 337 0.80 -0.23 -4.25
CA ILE A 337 0.71 -0.55 -5.69
C ILE A 337 1.34 0.50 -6.58
N ASP A 338 1.26 1.77 -6.16
CA ASP A 338 1.61 2.88 -7.02
C ASP A 338 2.17 4.04 -6.21
N GLU A 339 3.35 3.85 -5.62
CA GLU A 339 4.05 4.89 -4.86
C GLU A 339 4.29 6.18 -5.68
N ALA A 340 4.34 6.07 -7.00
CA ALA A 340 4.49 7.20 -7.93
C ALA A 340 3.28 8.15 -7.91
N VAL A 341 2.09 7.64 -7.56
CA VAL A 341 0.84 8.38 -7.58
C VAL A 341 0.27 8.40 -6.18
N GLY A 342 0.26 9.58 -5.57
CA GLY A 342 -0.36 9.73 -4.25
C GLY A 342 -1.80 9.22 -4.24
N VAL A 343 -2.20 8.60 -3.13
CA VAL A 343 -3.49 7.93 -2.97
C VAL A 343 -4.67 8.82 -3.36
N GLY A 344 -4.61 10.10 -2.99
CA GLY A 344 -5.61 11.08 -3.35
C GLY A 344 -5.69 11.34 -4.84
N ALA A 345 -4.55 11.46 -5.55
CA ALA A 345 -4.55 11.58 -7.01
C ALA A 345 -5.17 10.33 -7.68
N ASN A 346 -4.89 9.14 -7.15
CA ASN A 346 -5.48 7.89 -7.60
C ASN A 346 -7.01 7.81 -7.42
N LEU A 347 -7.54 8.36 -6.33
CA LEU A 347 -8.97 8.32 -6.00
C LEU A 347 -9.78 9.45 -6.66
N LYS A 348 -9.17 10.60 -6.93
CA LYS A 348 -9.81 11.77 -7.56
C LYS A 348 -10.23 11.48 -9.00
N ALA A 349 -11.38 12.00 -9.40
CA ALA A 349 -11.88 11.94 -10.78
C ALA A 349 -10.96 12.68 -11.77
N ARG A 350 -10.87 12.17 -13.01
CA ARG A 350 -10.10 12.81 -14.10
C ARG A 350 -10.74 14.11 -14.55
N ASP A 351 -9.89 15.09 -14.87
CA ASP A 351 -10.23 16.36 -15.56
C ASP A 351 -11.34 17.22 -14.90
N ILE A 352 -11.71 16.92 -13.64
CA ILE A 352 -12.77 17.63 -12.90
C ILE A 352 -12.18 18.47 -11.76
N TRP A 353 -11.11 17.99 -11.12
CA TRP A 353 -10.47 18.72 -10.03
C TRP A 353 -9.63 19.88 -10.58
N PRO A 354 -9.68 21.07 -9.96
CA PRO A 354 -8.82 22.19 -10.33
C PRO A 354 -7.35 21.82 -10.25
N GLU A 355 -6.56 22.39 -11.15
CA GLU A 355 -5.12 22.22 -11.11
C GLU A 355 -4.52 22.90 -9.87
N SER A 356 -3.45 22.31 -9.35
CA SER A 356 -2.68 22.86 -8.22
C SER A 356 -1.19 22.68 -8.46
N ASP A 357 -0.38 23.59 -7.89
CA ASP A 357 1.07 23.45 -7.90
C ASP A 357 1.56 22.31 -7.01
N ASN A 358 0.71 21.87 -6.07
CA ASN A 358 1.05 20.92 -5.03
C ASN A 358 0.47 19.53 -5.26
N SER A 359 -0.28 19.30 -6.35
CA SER A 359 -0.96 18.03 -6.59
C SER A 359 -0.95 17.64 -8.07
N LEU A 360 -0.86 16.35 -8.33
CA LEU A 360 -1.12 15.73 -9.62
C LEU A 360 -2.62 15.83 -9.98
N PRO A 361 -2.96 15.82 -11.28
CA PRO A 361 -4.34 15.68 -11.71
C PRO A 361 -4.96 14.39 -11.16
N GLY A 362 -6.28 14.37 -11.02
CA GLY A 362 -6.98 13.14 -10.65
C GLY A 362 -6.81 12.09 -11.74
N GLU A 363 -6.36 10.89 -11.38
CA GLU A 363 -6.10 9.79 -12.31
C GLU A 363 -7.24 8.77 -12.35
N ASN A 364 -8.10 8.75 -11.33
CA ASN A 364 -9.15 7.75 -11.17
C ASN A 364 -8.65 6.32 -11.46
N GLY A 365 -7.47 5.96 -10.95
CA GLY A 365 -6.73 4.77 -11.37
C GLY A 365 -7.51 3.46 -11.18
N PHE A 366 -8.41 3.44 -10.19
CA PHE A 366 -9.16 2.26 -9.76
C PHE A 366 -10.70 2.43 -9.84
N GLY A 367 -11.18 3.47 -10.51
CA GLY A 367 -12.61 3.70 -10.72
C GLY A 367 -13.36 4.31 -9.54
N PHE A 368 -12.67 4.69 -8.45
CA PHE A 368 -13.30 5.31 -7.28
C PHE A 368 -13.94 6.65 -7.61
N ASN A 369 -13.38 7.40 -8.55
CA ASN A 369 -13.99 8.55 -9.20
C ASN A 369 -14.58 9.56 -8.20
N ALA A 370 -13.79 9.97 -7.20
CA ALA A 370 -14.20 10.97 -6.23
C ALA A 370 -14.37 12.34 -6.91
N LEU A 371 -15.57 12.90 -6.82
CA LEU A 371 -15.88 14.24 -7.31
C LEU A 371 -15.72 15.27 -6.18
N PRO A 372 -15.29 16.51 -6.47
CA PRO A 372 -15.12 17.57 -5.47
C PRO A 372 -16.48 18.17 -5.06
N SER A 373 -17.25 17.40 -4.30
CA SER A 373 -18.65 17.68 -3.94
C SER A 373 -18.86 18.86 -2.99
N GLY A 374 -17.79 19.35 -2.37
CA GLY A 374 -17.87 20.26 -1.24
C GLY A 374 -18.44 19.61 0.02
N ILE A 375 -18.57 20.40 1.07
CA ILE A 375 -19.07 19.94 2.38
C ILE A 375 -20.00 21.00 2.99
N LEU A 376 -20.76 20.59 4.00
CA LEU A 376 -21.49 21.50 4.88
C LEU A 376 -20.86 21.41 6.28
N PRO A 377 -19.93 22.30 6.65
CA PRO A 377 -19.36 22.26 7.98
C PRO A 377 -20.43 22.59 9.05
N ALA A 378 -20.25 22.11 10.28
CA ALA A 378 -21.18 22.34 11.37
C ALA A 378 -21.39 23.84 11.60
N ASN A 379 -22.65 24.29 11.62
CA ASN A 379 -23.05 25.68 11.86
C ASN A 379 -22.45 26.72 10.87
N LEU A 380 -22.06 26.29 9.67
CA LEU A 380 -21.48 27.14 8.63
C LEU A 380 -22.19 26.94 7.28
N PRO A 381 -22.10 27.89 6.34
CA PRO A 381 -22.62 27.70 4.99
C PRO A 381 -21.85 26.61 4.24
N PHE A 382 -22.48 26.07 3.18
CA PHE A 382 -21.82 25.18 2.23
C PHE A 382 -20.51 25.80 1.72
N SER A 383 -19.45 25.00 1.64
CA SER A 383 -18.13 25.46 1.21
C SER A 383 -17.37 24.37 0.46
N GLY A 384 -16.34 24.78 -0.26
CA GLY A 384 -15.38 23.88 -0.90
C GLY A 384 -15.88 23.08 -2.11
N LEU A 385 -16.94 23.54 -2.79
CA LEU A 385 -17.29 23.01 -4.11
C LEU A 385 -16.08 23.13 -5.04
N ASP A 386 -15.83 22.10 -5.84
CA ASP A 386 -14.68 22.00 -6.73
C ASP A 386 -13.32 21.92 -6.03
N SER A 387 -13.23 22.07 -4.70
CA SER A 387 -11.95 22.05 -3.98
C SER A 387 -11.76 20.88 -3.02
N VAL A 388 -12.85 20.31 -2.47
CA VAL A 388 -12.78 19.24 -1.46
C VAL A 388 -13.94 18.27 -1.60
N THR A 389 -13.72 17.03 -1.18
CA THR A 389 -14.79 16.10 -0.81
C THR A 389 -14.39 15.38 0.48
N GLY A 390 -15.38 14.97 1.26
CA GLY A 390 -15.17 14.15 2.45
C GLY A 390 -15.93 12.83 2.37
N PHE A 391 -15.58 11.89 3.24
CA PHE A 391 -16.32 10.65 3.44
C PHE A 391 -16.39 10.36 4.92
N TRP A 392 -17.61 10.33 5.47
CA TRP A 392 -17.77 9.95 6.88
C TRP A 392 -17.20 8.57 7.16
N SER A 393 -16.57 8.43 8.32
CA SER A 393 -16.28 7.13 8.92
C SER A 393 -17.23 6.84 10.09
N THR A 394 -17.33 5.58 10.50
CA THR A 394 -18.09 5.16 11.68
C THR A 394 -17.47 5.60 13.01
N ALA A 395 -16.22 6.09 13.01
CA ALA A 395 -15.52 6.45 14.24
C ALA A 395 -15.86 7.87 14.71
N GLU A 396 -16.13 8.00 16.00
CA GLU A 396 -16.25 9.28 16.69
C GLU A 396 -14.98 9.60 17.49
N THR A 397 -14.68 10.89 17.66
CA THR A 397 -13.57 11.36 18.50
C THR A 397 -14.05 11.74 19.90
N ASP A 398 -15.23 12.37 19.99
CA ASP A 398 -15.89 12.70 21.25
C ASP A 398 -17.42 12.77 21.06
N SER A 399 -18.14 13.37 22.02
CA SER A 399 -19.59 13.47 21.98
C SER A 399 -20.12 14.32 20.82
N VAL A 400 -19.37 15.30 20.33
CA VAL A 400 -19.79 16.28 19.31
C VAL A 400 -18.99 16.19 18.01
N THR A 401 -17.86 15.48 17.97
CA THR A 401 -17.01 15.33 16.78
C THR A 401 -16.85 13.88 16.30
N ALA A 402 -16.68 13.71 15.00
CA ALA A 402 -16.43 12.42 14.37
C ALA A 402 -15.36 12.50 13.27
N LEU A 403 -14.81 11.34 12.90
CA LEU A 403 -13.75 11.22 11.91
C LEU A 403 -14.30 11.06 10.50
N PHE A 404 -13.66 11.73 9.55
CA PHE A 404 -13.92 11.60 8.13
C PHE A 404 -12.62 11.58 7.34
N TRP A 405 -12.68 11.11 6.11
CA TRP A 405 -11.55 11.10 5.19
C TRP A 405 -11.78 12.11 4.08
N SER A 406 -10.76 12.92 3.78
CA SER A 406 -10.86 14.05 2.87
C SER A 406 -9.91 13.90 1.69
N LEU A 407 -10.39 14.37 0.53
CA LEU A 407 -9.60 14.58 -0.67
C LEU A 407 -9.67 16.06 -1.01
N ARG A 408 -8.52 16.65 -1.31
CA ARG A 408 -8.38 18.07 -1.63
C ARG A 408 -7.75 18.26 -3.01
N TYR A 409 -8.12 19.35 -3.68
CA TYR A 409 -7.57 19.67 -5.00
C TYR A 409 -6.06 19.93 -4.96
N ASP A 410 -5.55 20.41 -3.83
CA ASP A 410 -4.16 20.79 -3.59
C ASP A 410 -3.34 19.71 -2.89
N SER A 411 -3.86 18.49 -2.76
CA SER A 411 -3.19 17.36 -2.13
C SER A 411 -3.29 16.09 -2.97
N ASP A 412 -2.20 15.32 -2.97
CA ASP A 412 -2.15 13.97 -3.52
C ASP A 412 -2.47 12.89 -2.48
N ASP A 413 -2.77 13.29 -1.24
CA ASP A 413 -3.03 12.37 -0.14
C ASP A 413 -4.53 12.21 0.14
N LEU A 414 -4.89 11.03 0.63
CA LEU A 414 -6.14 10.79 1.33
C LEU A 414 -5.90 11.09 2.81
N VAL A 415 -6.54 12.14 3.34
CA VAL A 415 -6.24 12.67 4.68
C VAL A 415 -7.35 12.32 5.65
N ARG A 416 -6.99 11.90 6.86
CA ARG A 416 -7.95 11.67 7.94
C ARG A 416 -8.10 12.93 8.78
N ASP A 417 -9.32 13.43 8.88
CA ASP A 417 -9.68 14.65 9.60
C ASP A 417 -10.81 14.39 10.60
N SER A 418 -11.14 15.41 11.40
CA SER A 418 -12.30 15.40 12.31
C SER A 418 -13.21 16.60 12.05
N ALA A 419 -14.50 16.41 12.22
CA ALA A 419 -15.49 17.46 12.08
C ALA A 419 -16.63 17.29 13.10
N GLY A 420 -17.33 18.38 13.41
CA GLY A 420 -18.54 18.32 14.23
C GLY A 420 -19.61 17.45 13.57
N LYS A 421 -20.27 16.59 14.35
CA LYS A 421 -21.31 15.64 13.88
C LYS A 421 -22.53 16.33 13.26
N ALA A 422 -22.74 17.61 13.56
CA ALA A 422 -23.76 18.45 12.94
C ALA A 422 -23.40 18.91 11.51
N GLY A 423 -22.13 18.78 11.09
CA GLY A 423 -21.72 19.00 9.70
C GLY A 423 -22.16 17.85 8.81
N ALA A 424 -22.37 18.10 7.53
CA ALA A 424 -22.80 17.12 6.54
C ALA A 424 -21.72 16.83 5.49
N PHE A 425 -21.41 15.54 5.32
CA PHE A 425 -20.39 15.03 4.41
C PHE A 425 -20.96 13.89 3.58
N PRO A 426 -20.40 13.62 2.39
CA PRO A 426 -20.77 12.45 1.60
C PRO A 426 -20.54 11.14 2.36
N VAL A 427 -21.30 10.11 1.97
CA VAL A 427 -21.10 8.72 2.39
C VAL A 427 -20.87 7.90 1.12
N ARG A 428 -19.86 7.04 1.15
CA ARG A 428 -19.63 6.05 0.11
C ARG A 428 -19.52 4.69 0.78
N CYS A 429 -20.50 3.84 0.51
CA CYS A 429 -20.60 2.58 1.20
C CYS A 429 -19.54 1.60 0.69
N LEU A 430 -19.06 0.78 1.62
CA LEU A 430 -18.23 -0.37 1.34
C LEU A 430 -19.11 -1.61 1.42
N MET A 431 -18.97 -2.53 0.47
CA MET A 431 -19.68 -3.80 0.51
C MET A 431 -19.22 -4.51 1.78
N ASP A 432 -20.17 -5.04 2.54
CA ASP A 432 -19.81 -5.94 3.62
C ASP A 432 -18.94 -7.03 3.00
N PRO A 433 -17.73 -7.30 3.52
CA PRO A 433 -17.08 -8.55 3.17
C PRO A 433 -18.15 -9.62 3.40
N PRO A 434 -18.49 -10.45 2.38
CA PRO A 434 -19.68 -11.28 2.46
C PRO A 434 -19.69 -11.95 3.83
N GLY A 435 -20.79 -11.86 4.58
CA GLY A 435 -20.73 -11.77 6.04
C GLY A 435 -19.72 -12.75 6.66
N VAL A 436 -19.01 -12.40 7.72
CA VAL A 436 -18.11 -13.35 8.40
C VAL A 436 -18.87 -14.62 8.89
N ASP A 437 -20.20 -14.65 8.75
CA ASP A 437 -21.06 -15.83 8.89
C ASP A 437 -21.73 -16.34 7.57
N GLU A 438 -21.62 -15.64 6.44
CA GLU A 438 -22.13 -16.04 5.10
C GLU A 438 -21.03 -16.21 4.00
N ILE A 439 -19.80 -15.67 4.16
CA ILE A 439 -18.58 -16.02 3.38
C ILE A 439 -18.23 -17.49 3.58
N TYR A 440 -18.56 -17.97 4.76
CA TYR A 440 -18.29 -19.30 5.23
C TYR A 440 -19.60 -20.06 5.11
N ASP A 441 -19.85 -20.60 3.92
CA ASP A 441 -20.60 -21.85 3.81
C ASP A 441 -20.07 -22.81 4.90
N SER A 442 -20.90 -23.79 5.28
CA SER A 442 -20.62 -24.96 6.13
C SER A 442 -19.25 -25.66 5.94
N THR A 443 -18.46 -25.24 4.95
CA THR A 443 -17.10 -25.67 4.64
C THR A 443 -16.01 -24.92 5.42
N ALA A 444 -16.25 -23.78 6.06
CA ALA A 444 -15.20 -23.02 6.73
C ALA A 444 -14.62 -23.67 7.98
N LEU A 445 -13.32 -23.52 8.17
CA LEU A 445 -12.59 -23.91 9.36
C LEU A 445 -12.55 -22.74 10.35
N TYR A 446 -13.04 -22.96 11.56
CA TYR A 446 -12.83 -22.07 12.71
C TYR A 446 -11.69 -22.59 13.58
N ASP A 447 -10.65 -21.80 13.74
CA ASP A 447 -9.54 -22.10 14.65
C ASP A 447 -9.81 -21.45 16.02
N SER A 448 -10.15 -22.27 16.99
CA SER A 448 -10.49 -21.81 18.35
C SER A 448 -9.30 -21.26 19.13
N ARG A 449 -8.07 -21.42 18.62
CA ARG A 449 -6.85 -21.00 19.32
C ARG A 449 -6.56 -19.51 19.16
N ASP A 450 -7.01 -18.92 18.05
CA ASP A 450 -6.73 -17.53 17.67
C ASP A 450 -7.94 -16.81 17.04
N GLU A 451 -9.12 -17.45 17.08
CA GLU A 451 -10.39 -16.97 16.52
C GLU A 451 -10.34 -16.71 15.00
N ASN A 452 -9.30 -17.17 14.29
CA ASN A 452 -9.24 -17.06 12.85
C ASN A 452 -10.21 -18.04 12.18
N ARG A 453 -10.86 -17.57 11.11
CA ARG A 453 -11.64 -18.41 10.20
C ARG A 453 -10.91 -18.55 8.87
N TYR A 454 -10.99 -19.72 8.27
CA TYR A 454 -10.33 -20.05 7.01
C TYR A 454 -11.31 -20.71 6.07
N LYS A 455 -11.34 -20.25 4.82
CA LYS A 455 -12.05 -20.94 3.74
C LYS A 455 -11.40 -22.28 3.51
N THR A 456 -12.21 -23.27 3.15
CA THR A 456 -11.70 -24.58 2.75
C THR A 456 -12.27 -24.96 1.40
N VAL A 457 -11.60 -25.87 0.72
CA VAL A 457 -11.97 -26.32 -0.62
C VAL A 457 -11.76 -27.82 -0.70
N GLU A 458 -12.66 -28.51 -1.40
CA GLU A 458 -12.53 -29.94 -1.66
C GLU A 458 -11.86 -30.16 -3.02
N ILE A 459 -10.67 -30.77 -3.00
CA ILE A 459 -9.88 -31.05 -4.20
C ILE A 459 -9.43 -32.50 -4.14
N GLY A 460 -9.71 -33.27 -5.20
CA GLY A 460 -9.29 -34.67 -5.29
C GLY A 460 -9.88 -35.58 -4.18
N GLY A 461 -11.01 -35.20 -3.57
CA GLY A 461 -11.65 -35.94 -2.47
C GLY A 461 -11.05 -35.66 -1.08
N THR A 462 -10.19 -34.66 -0.96
CA THR A 462 -9.60 -34.20 0.31
C THR A 462 -9.97 -32.73 0.55
N ARG A 463 -10.13 -32.32 1.80
CA ARG A 463 -10.51 -30.96 2.16
C ARG A 463 -9.28 -30.17 2.61
N TRP A 464 -8.96 -29.12 1.87
CA TRP A 464 -7.78 -28.26 2.05
C TRP A 464 -8.16 -26.88 2.56
N MET A 465 -7.26 -26.23 3.30
CA MET A 465 -7.36 -24.78 3.49
C MET A 465 -7.18 -24.06 2.16
N ALA A 466 -8.11 -23.16 1.84
CA ALA A 466 -8.06 -22.25 0.69
C ALA A 466 -7.34 -20.92 1.01
N GLU A 467 -6.94 -20.73 2.27
CA GLU A 467 -6.17 -19.59 2.75
C GLU A 467 -4.92 -20.06 3.50
N ASN A 468 -3.87 -19.24 3.49
CA ASN A 468 -2.65 -19.51 4.25
C ASN A 468 -2.94 -19.38 5.76
N LEU A 469 -2.31 -20.24 6.57
CA LEU A 469 -2.47 -20.21 8.03
C LEU A 469 -1.99 -18.86 8.61
N ARG A 470 -2.75 -18.32 9.56
CA ARG A 470 -2.48 -17.05 10.24
C ARG A 470 -2.13 -17.21 11.72
N PHE A 471 -2.06 -18.45 12.21
CA PHE A 471 -1.80 -18.77 13.60
C PHE A 471 -0.43 -18.24 14.07
N ALA A 472 -0.44 -17.35 15.06
CA ALA A 472 0.78 -16.71 15.57
C ALA A 472 1.58 -17.65 16.48
N ALA A 473 2.37 -18.54 15.87
CA ALA A 473 3.32 -19.39 16.59
C ALA A 473 4.61 -18.63 16.93
N PRO A 474 5.27 -18.90 18.08
CA PRO A 474 6.60 -18.38 18.35
C PRO A 474 7.58 -18.73 17.21
N GLY A 475 8.31 -17.75 16.69
CA GLY A 475 9.20 -17.92 15.54
C GLY A 475 8.51 -17.89 14.17
N SER A 476 7.25 -17.42 14.09
CA SER A 476 6.56 -17.14 12.83
C SER A 476 6.52 -15.65 12.52
N PHE A 477 6.53 -15.30 11.24
CA PHE A 477 6.71 -13.94 10.77
C PHE A 477 5.53 -13.45 9.94
N CYS A 478 5.22 -12.16 10.05
CA CYS A 478 4.50 -11.46 8.99
C CYS A 478 5.51 -11.08 7.91
N TYR A 479 5.10 -11.03 6.65
CA TYR A 479 5.96 -10.47 5.62
C TYR A 479 6.38 -9.03 5.99
N GLU A 480 7.68 -8.72 5.95
CA GLU A 480 8.28 -7.45 6.42
C GLU A 480 7.90 -7.07 7.87
N ASP A 481 7.54 -8.05 8.70
CA ASP A 481 7.09 -7.83 10.08
C ASP A 481 5.89 -6.87 10.21
N LYS A 482 5.08 -6.75 9.14
CA LYS A 482 3.86 -5.91 9.10
C LYS A 482 2.61 -6.74 9.39
N ASP A 483 1.89 -6.43 10.47
CA ASP A 483 0.64 -7.13 10.86
C ASP A 483 -0.42 -7.21 9.74
N ILE A 484 -0.51 -6.18 8.89
CA ILE A 484 -1.45 -6.17 7.76
C ILE A 484 -1.11 -7.25 6.71
N ARG A 485 0.18 -7.58 6.56
CA ARG A 485 0.65 -8.63 5.64
C ARG A 485 0.28 -10.01 6.16
N CYS A 486 0.33 -10.23 7.47
CA CYS A 486 -0.19 -11.45 8.09
C CYS A 486 -1.66 -11.71 7.74
N ARG A 487 -2.50 -10.67 7.75
CA ARG A 487 -3.93 -10.79 7.42
C ARG A 487 -4.15 -11.09 5.93
N SER A 488 -3.36 -10.45 5.07
CA SER A 488 -3.55 -10.50 3.62
C SER A 488 -2.90 -11.73 2.97
N TYR A 489 -1.76 -12.18 3.47
CA TYR A 489 -0.92 -13.22 2.88
C TYR A 489 -0.77 -14.47 3.75
N GLY A 490 -1.23 -14.44 4.99
CA GLY A 490 -0.89 -15.46 5.99
C GLY A 490 0.45 -15.19 6.66
N ARG A 491 0.84 -16.09 7.56
CA ARG A 491 2.15 -16.07 8.22
C ARG A 491 3.15 -16.96 7.50
N LEU A 492 4.42 -16.60 7.65
CA LEU A 492 5.56 -17.39 7.22
C LEU A 492 6.14 -18.13 8.42
N TYR A 493 6.36 -19.44 8.25
CA TYR A 493 6.83 -20.33 9.30
C TYR A 493 8.12 -21.00 8.82
N PRO A 494 9.19 -21.01 9.62
CA PRO A 494 10.25 -21.99 9.44
C PRO A 494 9.67 -23.41 9.56
N TRP A 495 10.20 -24.38 8.81
CA TRP A 495 9.60 -25.72 8.73
C TRP A 495 9.49 -26.41 10.10
N HIS A 496 10.52 -26.31 10.95
CA HIS A 496 10.47 -26.90 12.29
C HIS A 496 9.36 -26.25 13.16
N VAL A 497 9.08 -24.95 12.98
CA VAL A 497 7.96 -24.27 13.64
C VAL A 497 6.64 -24.83 13.10
N ALA A 498 6.49 -24.94 11.79
CA ALA A 498 5.29 -25.51 11.15
C ALA A 498 5.00 -26.94 11.63
N MET A 499 6.05 -27.75 11.79
CA MET A 499 5.97 -29.14 12.25
C MET A 499 5.91 -29.27 13.77
N ARG A 500 6.09 -28.18 14.53
CA ARG A 500 6.20 -28.20 16.00
C ARG A 500 7.31 -29.16 16.47
N LEU A 501 8.46 -29.09 15.80
CA LEU A 501 9.68 -29.87 16.08
C LEU A 501 10.81 -28.96 16.59
N PRO A 502 11.84 -29.53 17.26
CA PRO A 502 13.05 -28.79 17.63
C PRO A 502 13.72 -28.11 16.42
N ALA A 503 14.35 -26.95 16.64
CA ALA A 503 14.98 -26.19 15.56
C ALA A 503 16.14 -26.94 14.88
N ASP A 504 16.79 -27.85 15.59
CA ASP A 504 17.87 -28.70 15.11
C ASP A 504 17.38 -30.03 14.49
N PHE A 505 16.07 -30.24 14.34
CA PHE A 505 15.52 -31.50 13.83
C PHE A 505 16.00 -31.85 12.41
N ILE A 506 16.28 -30.85 11.57
CA ILE A 506 16.82 -31.09 10.23
C ILE A 506 18.17 -31.81 10.31
N THR A 507 19.03 -31.38 11.25
CA THR A 507 20.36 -31.95 11.49
C THR A 507 20.35 -33.17 12.43
N ASN A 508 19.37 -33.27 13.32
CA ASN A 508 19.25 -34.30 14.35
C ASN A 508 17.83 -34.90 14.32
N PRO A 509 17.46 -35.67 13.27
CA PRO A 509 16.13 -36.25 13.18
C PRO A 509 15.90 -37.29 14.28
N VAL A 510 14.67 -37.35 14.77
CA VAL A 510 14.23 -38.44 15.65
C VAL A 510 13.31 -39.36 14.84
N GLU A 511 13.69 -40.64 14.74
CA GLU A 511 12.89 -41.64 14.02
C GLU A 511 11.48 -41.74 14.63
N GLY A 512 10.46 -41.74 13.77
CA GLY A 512 9.05 -41.81 14.17
C GLY A 512 8.46 -40.50 14.71
N ALA A 513 9.21 -39.38 14.73
CA ALA A 513 8.68 -38.09 15.19
C ALA A 513 7.70 -37.43 14.20
N ILE A 514 7.77 -37.79 12.91
CA ILE A 514 6.82 -37.35 11.88
C ILE A 514 5.86 -38.51 11.60
N THR A 515 4.57 -38.27 11.82
CA THR A 515 3.52 -39.26 11.53
C THR A 515 2.90 -39.02 10.16
N VAL A 516 2.13 -40.00 9.66
CA VAL A 516 1.43 -39.88 8.36
C VAL A 516 0.44 -38.70 8.34
N GLU A 517 -0.26 -38.46 9.46
CA GLU A 517 -1.12 -37.29 9.69
C GLU A 517 -0.49 -36.37 10.74
N HIS A 518 0.69 -35.82 10.44
CA HIS A 518 1.44 -34.99 11.40
C HIS A 518 0.76 -33.63 11.61
N GLN A 519 0.11 -33.44 12.76
CA GLN A 519 -0.66 -32.23 13.05
C GLN A 519 0.17 -30.93 12.91
N GLY A 520 1.39 -30.90 13.43
CA GLY A 520 2.20 -29.67 13.47
C GLY A 520 1.46 -28.50 14.16
N ILE A 521 1.49 -27.31 13.55
CA ILE A 521 0.74 -26.13 14.02
C ILE A 521 -0.69 -26.04 13.47
N CYS A 522 -1.13 -27.01 12.67
CA CYS A 522 -2.50 -27.05 12.19
C CYS A 522 -3.49 -27.24 13.35
N PRO A 523 -4.73 -26.73 13.22
CA PRO A 523 -5.75 -26.88 14.25
C PRO A 523 -6.16 -28.34 14.42
N ALA A 524 -6.80 -28.67 15.54
CA ALA A 524 -7.22 -30.04 15.82
C ALA A 524 -8.13 -30.59 14.70
N GLY A 525 -7.87 -31.83 14.27
CA GLY A 525 -8.56 -32.45 13.14
C GLY A 525 -8.02 -32.06 11.75
N TRP A 526 -6.91 -31.31 11.71
CA TRP A 526 -6.17 -30.95 10.51
C TRP A 526 -4.69 -31.22 10.71
N HIS A 527 -3.95 -31.46 9.62
CA HIS A 527 -2.53 -31.77 9.66
C HIS A 527 -1.74 -31.10 8.53
N VAL A 528 -0.42 -31.11 8.66
CA VAL A 528 0.51 -30.64 7.62
C VAL A 528 0.50 -31.64 6.47
N PRO A 529 0.23 -31.23 5.21
CA PRO A 529 0.03 -32.16 4.11
C PRO A 529 1.26 -33.00 3.79
N SER A 530 1.03 -34.28 3.55
CA SER A 530 2.03 -35.23 3.07
C SER A 530 2.28 -35.09 1.55
N GLN A 531 3.39 -35.66 1.07
CA GLN A 531 3.71 -35.73 -0.35
C GLN A 531 2.57 -36.38 -1.17
N LYS A 532 1.95 -37.42 -0.61
CA LYS A 532 0.87 -38.15 -1.26
C LYS A 532 -0.36 -37.26 -1.43
N GLU A 533 -0.72 -36.46 -0.44
CA GLU A 533 -1.87 -35.57 -0.52
C GLU A 533 -1.65 -34.45 -1.52
N TRP A 534 -0.45 -33.85 -1.56
CA TRP A 534 -0.09 -32.90 -2.61
C TRP A 534 -0.22 -33.52 -4.02
N SER A 535 0.27 -34.75 -4.18
CA SER A 535 0.18 -35.50 -5.43
C SER A 535 -1.28 -35.79 -5.84
N ASP A 536 -2.10 -36.25 -4.90
CA ASP A 536 -3.52 -36.56 -5.13
C ASP A 536 -4.32 -35.28 -5.45
N MET A 537 -4.02 -34.17 -4.76
CA MET A 537 -4.60 -32.85 -5.05
C MET A 537 -4.30 -32.42 -6.49
N MET A 538 -3.03 -32.49 -6.92
CA MET A 538 -2.63 -32.12 -8.28
C MET A 538 -3.29 -33.00 -9.35
N LEU A 539 -3.43 -34.32 -9.09
CA LEU A 539 -4.20 -35.22 -9.95
C LEU A 539 -5.68 -34.84 -10.02
N GLY A 540 -6.26 -34.41 -8.89
CA GLY A 540 -7.62 -33.89 -8.81
C GLY A 540 -7.81 -32.63 -9.67
N VAL A 541 -6.88 -31.68 -9.59
CA VAL A 541 -6.88 -30.45 -10.39
C VAL A 541 -6.73 -30.76 -11.88
N ALA A 542 -5.80 -31.64 -12.26
CA ALA A 542 -5.60 -32.02 -13.65
C ALA A 542 -6.87 -32.58 -14.32
N LYS A 543 -7.70 -33.31 -13.56
CA LYS A 543 -8.99 -33.86 -14.05
C LYS A 543 -10.02 -32.78 -14.36
N MET A 544 -9.90 -31.56 -13.82
CA MET A 544 -10.84 -30.46 -14.07
C MET A 544 -10.75 -29.92 -15.50
N LYS A 545 -9.63 -30.13 -16.21
CA LYS A 545 -9.38 -29.65 -17.59
C LYS A 545 -9.60 -28.13 -17.78
N LYS A 546 -9.20 -27.32 -16.78
CA LYS A 546 -9.35 -25.85 -16.75
C LYS A 546 -8.01 -25.10 -16.78
N GLY A 547 -7.13 -25.51 -17.69
CA GLY A 547 -5.75 -24.99 -17.82
C GLY A 547 -4.71 -25.94 -17.23
N SER A 548 -3.49 -25.43 -17.02
CA SER A 548 -2.45 -26.14 -16.30
C SER A 548 -2.82 -26.29 -14.81
N ILE A 549 -2.10 -27.16 -14.11
CA ILE A 549 -2.26 -27.33 -12.66
C ILE A 549 -1.87 -26.01 -11.94
N ALA A 550 -0.77 -25.39 -12.34
CA ALA A 550 -0.31 -24.14 -11.74
C ALA A 550 -1.32 -22.99 -11.92
N ALA A 551 -1.84 -22.81 -13.14
CA ALA A 551 -2.84 -21.79 -13.44
C ALA A 551 -4.13 -21.98 -12.62
N ALA A 552 -4.55 -23.23 -12.44
CA ALA A 552 -5.75 -23.55 -11.68
C ALA A 552 -5.57 -23.37 -10.16
N LEU A 553 -4.35 -23.52 -9.64
CA LEU A 553 -4.03 -23.33 -8.21
C LEU A 553 -3.80 -21.86 -7.84
N LYS A 554 -3.25 -21.04 -8.75
CA LYS A 554 -2.99 -19.61 -8.51
C LYS A 554 -4.29 -18.83 -8.30
N MET A 555 -4.29 -17.91 -7.31
CA MET A 555 -5.38 -16.93 -7.19
C MET A 555 -5.30 -15.91 -8.33
N ARG A 556 -6.45 -15.36 -8.75
CA ARG A 556 -6.52 -14.41 -9.86
C ARG A 556 -5.78 -13.09 -9.64
N GLU A 557 -5.70 -12.65 -8.39
CA GLU A 557 -5.15 -11.35 -7.99
C GLU A 557 -3.81 -11.50 -7.25
N GLY A 558 -3.07 -10.40 -7.07
CA GLY A 558 -1.81 -10.39 -6.31
C GLY A 558 -0.56 -10.86 -7.07
N TRP A 559 -0.69 -11.62 -8.16
CA TRP A 559 0.45 -12.00 -9.00
C TRP A 559 0.83 -10.88 -9.98
N VAL A 560 2.13 -10.64 -10.17
CA VAL A 560 2.64 -9.72 -11.19
C VAL A 560 2.25 -10.22 -12.60
N ARG A 561 1.59 -9.37 -13.40
CA ARG A 561 0.89 -9.73 -14.66
C ARG A 561 1.76 -10.09 -15.86
N SER A 562 3.08 -10.18 -15.71
CA SER A 562 4.02 -10.60 -16.76
C SER A 562 4.23 -12.12 -16.85
N GLY A 563 3.42 -12.91 -16.14
CA GLY A 563 3.62 -14.35 -15.91
C GLY A 563 2.74 -15.31 -16.73
N ALA A 564 2.86 -16.59 -16.39
CA ALA A 564 2.06 -17.72 -16.86
C ALA A 564 0.56 -17.57 -16.58
N PRO A 565 -0.32 -18.31 -17.29
CA PRO A 565 -1.77 -18.19 -17.16
C PRO A 565 -2.29 -18.39 -15.73
N ILE A 566 -3.41 -17.74 -15.41
CA ILE A 566 -4.13 -17.91 -14.14
C ILE A 566 -5.61 -18.18 -14.45
N SER A 567 -6.19 -19.22 -13.84
CA SER A 567 -7.60 -19.58 -14.00
C SER A 567 -8.38 -19.68 -12.69
N GLU A 568 -7.72 -19.84 -11.54
CA GLU A 568 -8.34 -19.97 -10.20
C GLU A 568 -9.32 -21.16 -10.08
N ALA A 569 -9.32 -22.07 -11.05
CA ALA A 569 -10.39 -23.06 -11.21
C ALA A 569 -10.46 -24.10 -10.08
N SER A 570 -9.38 -24.30 -9.32
CA SER A 570 -9.35 -25.27 -8.23
C SER A 570 -9.95 -24.75 -6.92
N GLY A 571 -10.06 -23.43 -6.75
CA GLY A 571 -10.40 -22.80 -5.47
C GLY A 571 -9.31 -22.92 -4.39
N PHE A 572 -8.13 -23.47 -4.71
CA PHE A 572 -6.98 -23.49 -3.80
C PHE A 572 -6.46 -22.08 -3.52
N ASN A 573 -6.52 -21.17 -4.48
CA ASN A 573 -6.20 -19.75 -4.30
C ASN A 573 -4.80 -19.51 -3.71
N ALA A 574 -3.76 -20.05 -4.35
CA ALA A 574 -2.38 -19.80 -3.98
C ALA A 574 -2.05 -18.29 -4.10
N ILE A 575 -1.73 -17.68 -2.97
CA ILE A 575 -1.37 -16.27 -2.83
C ILE A 575 0.15 -16.15 -2.92
N PRO A 576 0.72 -15.22 -3.73
CA PRO A 576 2.16 -15.05 -3.87
C PRO A 576 2.75 -14.31 -2.67
N ALA A 577 2.79 -15.00 -1.53
CA ALA A 577 3.21 -14.47 -0.24
C ALA A 577 4.73 -14.33 -0.09
N GLY A 578 5.53 -14.78 -1.07
CA GLY A 578 6.98 -14.78 -1.01
C GLY A 578 7.52 -15.67 0.11
N ALA A 579 8.73 -15.36 0.56
CA ALA A 579 9.45 -16.09 1.60
C ALA A 579 10.27 -15.13 2.49
N ARG A 580 10.67 -15.63 3.66
CA ARG A 580 11.69 -14.99 4.50
C ARG A 580 12.90 -15.91 4.63
N TYR A 581 14.06 -15.45 4.20
CA TYR A 581 15.30 -16.20 4.26
C TYR A 581 15.91 -16.18 5.67
N ASN A 582 16.98 -16.95 5.85
CA ASN A 582 17.60 -17.18 7.16
C ASN A 582 18.37 -15.97 7.70
N ASP A 583 18.87 -15.11 6.80
CA ASP A 583 19.43 -13.79 7.08
C ASP A 583 18.36 -12.79 7.53
N GLY A 584 17.09 -13.13 7.34
CA GLY A 584 15.92 -12.35 7.71
C GLY A 584 15.35 -11.49 6.59
N GLU A 585 15.94 -11.53 5.39
CA GLU A 585 15.44 -10.82 4.22
C GLU A 585 14.13 -11.43 3.74
N PHE A 586 13.21 -10.56 3.31
CA PHE A 586 11.94 -10.95 2.72
C PHE A 586 12.01 -10.72 1.22
N MET A 587 11.68 -11.74 0.41
CA MET A 587 11.74 -11.61 -1.05
C MET A 587 10.51 -12.23 -1.73
N GLU A 588 10.39 -11.97 -3.03
CA GLU A 588 9.47 -12.65 -3.96
C GLU A 588 7.97 -12.50 -3.69
N LEU A 589 7.60 -11.48 -2.94
CA LEU A 589 6.21 -11.08 -2.78
C LEU A 589 5.60 -10.69 -4.14
N GLY A 590 4.40 -11.19 -4.43
CA GLY A 590 3.75 -10.97 -5.72
C GLY A 590 4.29 -11.83 -6.87
N THR A 591 5.42 -12.52 -6.69
CA THR A 591 6.04 -13.34 -7.74
C THR A 591 6.10 -14.83 -7.43
N SER A 592 6.10 -15.24 -6.16
CA SER A 592 6.23 -16.65 -5.75
C SER A 592 5.32 -17.01 -4.58
N ALA A 593 4.84 -18.25 -4.56
CA ALA A 593 4.10 -18.85 -3.45
C ALA A 593 4.79 -20.16 -3.04
N TYR A 594 5.05 -20.33 -1.74
CA TYR A 594 5.76 -21.48 -1.15
C TYR A 594 4.91 -22.13 -0.05
N PHE A 595 4.83 -23.46 -0.05
CA PHE A 595 4.03 -24.23 0.91
C PHE A 595 4.79 -25.44 1.45
N TRP A 596 4.79 -25.61 2.77
CA TRP A 596 5.43 -26.77 3.39
C TRP A 596 4.73 -28.10 3.11
N GLU A 597 5.54 -29.14 2.97
CA GLU A 597 5.17 -30.56 3.03
C GLU A 597 5.67 -31.16 4.36
N ALA A 598 4.94 -32.14 4.90
CA ALA A 598 5.27 -32.74 6.19
C ALA A 598 6.57 -33.55 6.20
N SER A 599 7.08 -34.00 5.04
CA SER A 599 8.31 -34.79 4.99
C SER A 599 9.55 -33.90 5.11
N GLY A 600 10.52 -34.34 5.89
CA GLY A 600 11.85 -33.73 5.95
C GLY A 600 12.69 -34.27 7.11
N GLY A 601 13.96 -33.85 7.16
CA GLY A 601 14.92 -34.22 8.20
C GLY A 601 15.91 -35.32 7.78
N GLY A 602 16.95 -35.55 8.60
CA GLY A 602 17.96 -36.59 8.35
C GLY A 602 18.70 -36.42 7.04
N ASP A 603 19.30 -35.24 6.86
CA ASP A 603 20.08 -34.83 5.69
C ASP A 603 19.29 -34.72 4.37
N THR A 604 17.96 -34.92 4.39
CA THR A 604 17.11 -34.79 3.19
C THR A 604 16.53 -33.39 2.98
N GLY A 605 16.70 -32.46 3.92
CA GLY A 605 16.10 -31.13 3.89
C GLY A 605 14.60 -31.13 4.20
N ALA A 606 14.00 -29.95 4.35
CA ALA A 606 12.57 -29.77 4.57
C ALA A 606 11.85 -29.62 3.23
N ALA A 607 10.91 -30.52 2.91
CA ALA A 607 10.24 -30.49 1.62
C ALA A 607 9.19 -29.38 1.51
N TYR A 608 9.12 -28.73 0.36
CA TYR A 608 8.10 -27.73 0.04
C TYR A 608 7.68 -27.79 -1.43
N TRP A 609 6.54 -27.17 -1.70
CA TRP A 609 6.00 -26.95 -3.04
C TRP A 609 5.97 -25.47 -3.36
N ASN A 610 6.31 -25.10 -4.59
CA ASN A 610 6.24 -23.71 -5.03
C ASN A 610 5.57 -23.52 -6.39
N LEU A 611 5.01 -22.32 -6.54
CA LEU A 611 4.48 -21.77 -7.77
C LEU A 611 5.13 -20.42 -7.99
N ILE A 612 5.59 -20.14 -9.20
CA ILE A 612 6.21 -18.85 -9.55
C ILE A 612 5.47 -18.19 -10.71
N ASN A 613 5.49 -16.86 -10.78
CA ASN A 613 4.70 -16.11 -11.75
C ASN A 613 5.07 -16.48 -13.20
N SER A 614 6.35 -16.61 -13.49
CA SER A 614 6.91 -16.79 -14.84
C SER A 614 6.75 -18.19 -15.41
N LYS A 615 6.38 -19.18 -14.58
CA LYS A 615 6.21 -20.57 -15.01
C LYS A 615 4.80 -21.10 -14.76
N ASP A 616 4.45 -22.08 -15.58
CA ASP A 616 3.16 -22.74 -15.58
C ASP A 616 3.21 -24.16 -14.99
N ASP A 617 4.16 -24.39 -14.07
CA ASP A 617 4.39 -25.63 -13.35
C ASP A 617 4.31 -25.42 -11.83
N VAL A 618 4.10 -26.53 -11.12
CA VAL A 618 4.24 -26.62 -9.67
C VAL A 618 5.49 -27.45 -9.42
N MET A 619 6.45 -26.90 -8.68
CA MET A 619 7.71 -27.58 -8.41
C MET A 619 7.77 -28.03 -6.95
N ARG A 620 8.40 -29.18 -6.72
CA ARG A 620 8.76 -29.66 -5.38
C ARG A 620 10.26 -29.49 -5.21
N ALA A 621 10.67 -29.02 -4.05
CA ALA A 621 12.08 -28.85 -3.70
C ALA A 621 12.29 -29.04 -2.19
N GLU A 622 13.55 -29.02 -1.77
CA GLU A 622 13.97 -29.18 -0.39
C GLU A 622 14.70 -27.92 0.09
N ASP A 623 14.38 -27.46 1.31
CA ASP A 623 15.04 -26.36 1.99
C ASP A 623 16.01 -26.89 3.06
N PHE A 624 17.24 -26.39 3.04
CA PHE A 624 18.28 -26.71 4.04
C PHE A 624 18.62 -25.51 4.91
N GLU A 625 18.07 -24.34 4.58
CA GLU A 625 18.56 -23.06 5.09
C GLU A 625 17.68 -22.48 6.19
N ASN A 626 16.60 -23.17 6.59
CA ASN A 626 15.64 -22.69 7.58
C ASN A 626 14.87 -21.44 7.10
N THR A 627 14.56 -21.42 5.80
CA THR A 627 13.69 -20.42 5.19
C THR A 627 12.29 -20.51 5.80
N ALA A 628 11.52 -19.42 5.83
CA ALA A 628 10.15 -19.43 6.30
C ALA A 628 9.17 -19.29 5.12
N PHE A 629 8.28 -20.28 4.98
CA PHE A 629 7.24 -20.34 3.94
C PHE A 629 5.83 -20.39 4.52
N SER A 630 4.83 -20.24 3.67
CA SER A 630 3.43 -20.35 4.07
C SER A 630 3.05 -21.81 4.39
N LEU A 631 1.99 -22.00 5.17
CA LEU A 631 1.44 -23.32 5.48
C LEU A 631 -0.05 -23.38 5.14
N ARG A 632 -0.48 -24.52 4.61
CA ARG A 632 -1.90 -24.89 4.43
C ARG A 632 -2.12 -26.27 5.02
N CYS A 633 -3.21 -26.41 5.77
CA CYS A 633 -3.54 -27.66 6.42
C CYS A 633 -4.56 -28.48 5.62
N VAL A 634 -4.53 -29.80 5.81
CA VAL A 634 -5.49 -30.75 5.22
C VAL A 634 -6.30 -31.39 6.34
N LYS A 635 -7.60 -31.58 6.11
CA LYS A 635 -8.49 -32.19 7.10
C LYS A 635 -8.22 -33.68 7.20
N ASN A 636 -8.12 -34.19 8.42
CA ASN A 636 -7.87 -35.62 8.67
C ASN A 636 -9.00 -36.48 8.09
N ALA A 637 -8.66 -37.71 7.70
CA ALA A 637 -9.66 -38.67 7.27
C ALA A 637 -10.60 -39.01 8.45
N PRO A 638 -11.92 -39.17 8.23
CA PRO A 638 -12.81 -39.63 9.28
C PRO A 638 -12.38 -41.03 9.72
N VAL A 639 -12.03 -41.18 11.00
CA VAL A 639 -11.73 -42.47 11.60
C VAL A 639 -12.96 -43.35 11.42
N ALA A 640 -12.82 -44.45 10.67
CA ALA A 640 -13.88 -45.44 10.57
C ALA A 640 -14.20 -45.92 12.00
N ALA A 641 -15.40 -45.61 12.49
CA ALA A 641 -15.84 -46.05 13.80
C ALA A 641 -15.77 -47.58 13.82
N ASP A 642 -14.88 -48.11 14.67
CA ASP A 642 -14.72 -49.52 14.90
C ASP A 642 -16.04 -50.05 15.48
N SER A 643 -16.87 -50.66 14.61
CA SER A 643 -18.15 -51.24 14.95
C SER A 643 -17.96 -52.59 15.66
N THR A 644 -17.19 -52.61 16.75
CA THR A 644 -17.06 -53.79 17.61
C THR A 644 -16.85 -53.40 19.08
N LYS A 645 -17.84 -52.72 19.70
CA LYS A 645 -18.14 -52.81 21.14
C LYS A 645 -19.41 -52.03 21.50
N ALA A 646 -20.57 -52.57 21.11
CA ALA A 646 -21.85 -52.23 21.73
C ALA A 646 -22.81 -53.41 21.58
N ALA A 647 -22.48 -54.52 22.24
CA ALA A 647 -23.43 -55.58 22.52
C ALA A 647 -23.25 -55.97 23.98
N THR A 648 -23.98 -55.29 24.87
CA THR A 648 -24.56 -55.81 26.13
C THR A 648 -24.90 -54.64 27.07
N ALA A 649 -26.11 -54.10 26.93
CA ALA A 649 -26.95 -53.67 28.05
C ALA A 649 -28.30 -53.23 27.47
N GLY A 650 -29.29 -54.10 27.59
CA GLY A 650 -30.62 -53.90 27.05
C GLY A 650 -31.48 -52.93 27.84
N ASN A 651 -32.43 -52.34 27.10
CA ASN A 651 -33.80 -52.00 27.45
C ASN A 651 -34.15 -51.87 28.95
N THR A 652 -34.46 -50.64 29.37
CA THR A 652 -35.76 -50.29 29.96
C THR A 652 -36.02 -48.78 29.79
N ALA A 653 -37.21 -48.44 29.30
CA ALA A 653 -37.70 -47.07 29.14
C ALA A 653 -38.12 -46.44 30.48
N PRO A 654 -38.16 -45.10 30.60
CA PRO A 654 -39.00 -44.45 31.60
C PRO A 654 -40.08 -43.58 30.94
N ALA A 655 -41.31 -43.77 31.40
CA ALA A 655 -42.40 -42.80 31.33
C ALA A 655 -42.75 -42.41 32.77
N GLY A 656 -43.11 -41.14 33.01
CA GLY A 656 -43.81 -40.73 34.23
C GLY A 656 -43.26 -39.49 34.94
N ASP A 657 -43.74 -38.34 34.47
CA ASP A 657 -44.27 -37.18 35.19
C ASP A 657 -43.92 -36.88 36.67
N SER A 658 -43.58 -35.59 36.84
CA SER A 658 -44.02 -34.64 37.88
C SER A 658 -43.91 -34.99 39.37
N ALA A 659 -43.12 -34.19 40.10
CA ALA A 659 -43.59 -33.40 41.24
C ALA A 659 -42.42 -32.61 41.89
N ALA A 660 -42.59 -31.30 42.03
CA ALA A 660 -41.96 -30.51 43.09
C ALA A 660 -42.80 -30.69 44.39
N PRO A 661 -42.30 -30.40 45.62
CA PRO A 661 -42.11 -29.01 46.03
C PRO A 661 -40.98 -28.73 47.07
N ALA A 662 -40.88 -27.43 47.36
CA ALA A 662 -40.02 -26.66 48.26
C ALA A 662 -39.75 -27.17 49.69
N GLY A 663 -38.67 -26.64 50.30
CA GLY A 663 -38.66 -26.32 51.74
C GLY A 663 -37.31 -26.31 52.49
N ASN A 664 -36.80 -25.10 52.74
CA ASN A 664 -36.16 -24.62 53.98
C ASN A 664 -34.71 -24.95 54.43
N SER A 665 -34.04 -23.84 54.76
CA SER A 665 -33.26 -23.51 55.99
C SER A 665 -31.76 -23.82 56.14
N VAL A 666 -31.05 -22.72 56.42
CA VAL A 666 -29.68 -22.45 56.95
C VAL A 666 -29.64 -22.91 58.45
N PRO A 667 -28.51 -23.28 59.14
CA PRO A 667 -27.31 -22.46 59.30
C PRO A 667 -25.90 -23.10 59.56
N ALA A 668 -24.92 -22.19 59.49
CA ALA A 668 -23.53 -22.09 59.98
C ALA A 668 -22.85 -23.21 60.81
N GLY A 669 -21.53 -23.34 60.60
CA GLY A 669 -20.56 -23.96 61.51
C GLY A 669 -19.11 -23.57 61.14
N ASP A 670 -18.41 -23.01 62.11
CA ASP A 670 -17.10 -22.34 62.10
C ASP A 670 -15.83 -23.22 61.95
N VAL A 671 -14.68 -22.53 62.00
CA VAL A 671 -13.32 -22.92 62.50
C VAL A 671 -12.32 -23.25 61.37
N ALA A 672 -11.13 -22.65 61.21
CA ALA A 672 -10.26 -21.79 62.04
C ALA A 672 -9.23 -21.03 61.16
N ALA A 673 -8.76 -19.89 61.66
CA ALA A 673 -7.45 -19.30 61.34
C ALA A 673 -6.37 -19.83 62.33
N PRO A 674 -5.06 -19.59 62.14
CA PRO A 674 -4.52 -18.27 62.50
C PRO A 674 -3.33 -17.73 61.67
N ALA A 675 -3.21 -16.39 61.76
CA ALA A 675 -2.04 -15.52 61.92
C ALA A 675 -0.75 -15.71 61.07
N GLY A 676 -0.10 -14.65 60.59
CA GLY A 676 -0.24 -13.26 61.03
C GLY A 676 0.46 -12.21 60.16
N ASN A 677 -0.03 -10.97 60.37
CA ASN A 677 0.66 -9.68 60.58
C ASN A 677 2.05 -9.48 59.98
N ALA A 678 2.46 -8.30 59.53
CA ALA A 678 1.96 -6.93 59.33
C ALA A 678 3.20 -6.22 58.69
N ALA A 679 3.27 -4.97 58.23
CA ALA A 679 2.48 -3.76 58.26
C ALA A 679 3.03 -2.92 57.08
N ALA A 680 2.18 -2.19 56.36
CA ALA A 680 2.03 -0.73 56.45
C ALA A 680 3.25 0.07 55.92
N GLN A 681 3.10 0.72 54.76
CA GLN A 681 2.70 2.13 54.56
C GLN A 681 3.93 3.04 54.40
N GLY A 682 3.93 3.88 53.36
CA GLY A 682 4.92 4.93 53.19
C GLY A 682 4.83 5.65 51.86
N ASN A 683 4.25 6.85 51.90
CA ASN A 683 4.00 7.79 50.80
C ASN A 683 5.26 8.31 50.09
N ALA A 684 5.04 8.75 48.85
CA ALA A 684 5.50 9.97 48.18
C ALA A 684 6.88 10.58 48.52
N ALA A 685 7.71 10.82 47.49
CA ALA A 685 8.02 12.17 46.99
C ALA A 685 9.26 12.17 46.08
N ALA A 686 9.20 13.05 45.07
CA ALA A 686 10.25 13.84 44.42
C ALA A 686 11.73 13.41 44.50
N GLY A 687 12.42 13.47 43.35
CA GLY A 687 13.87 13.54 43.29
C GLY A 687 14.41 13.60 41.86
N ALA A 688 14.60 14.82 41.35
CA ALA A 688 15.52 15.08 40.25
C ALA A 688 16.96 14.77 40.69
N LEU A 689 17.80 14.23 39.79
CA LEU A 689 19.18 14.67 39.51
C LEU A 689 19.96 13.66 38.63
N GLN A 690 20.47 14.22 37.52
CA GLN A 690 21.83 14.09 36.97
C GLN A 690 22.39 12.79 36.35
N GLN A 691 22.89 13.01 35.13
CA GLN A 691 24.17 12.59 34.55
C GLN A 691 24.37 11.11 34.17
N LYS A 692 24.35 10.84 32.86
CA LYS A 692 25.55 10.88 32.02
C LYS A 692 25.20 11.00 30.54
#